data_AF-A0A5J5EKA5-F1
#
_entry.id   AF-A0A5J5EKA5-F1
#
_cell.length_a   1.000
_cell.length_b   1.000
_cell.length_c   1.000
_cell.angle_alpha   90.00
_cell.angle_beta   90.00
_cell.angle_gamma   90.00
#
_symmetry.space_group_name_H-M   'P 1'
#
loop_
_entity.id
_entity.type
_entity.pdbx_description
1 polymer ?
#
loop_
_entity_poly.entity_id
_entity_poly.type
_entity_poly.pdbx_seq_one_letter_code
_entity_poly.pdbx_strand_id
1 'polypeptide(L)'
;MDTGRNAPDQVTTVLLIANLHCPSCSRTISDILWSLSPPPLSVSTSVLSRIVTVVHRRTLLPRKIVEALLEADFDVDSVALKDGAHTVDPNFTINHPRSVLLSPQAQGWLEEEARNLREANRISVSMYSEPSAPSRRFSSVLSLREDPISRQFSSPLGLRGDPEKDDPVIHWEDHKSPSKAIESPLSSYQAVISIGGMTCSVCTGKVAETLEAFDWVKSASVNLMSNSGVVVFEAVGDGKEEAAKLVDEIENIGYDAALDRMTSLTPSPDTDNDFVGDRQVALLVAGVYCQACAEKIVAALNFSFGEMVVAEAKPTVRSPILRLRYTPSAPSVTIRKIIHVISAVDPAFDVSVFHPPTLEERSRAIQLKERTNYFIRLCLTFICAIPTFLIGVVWMSLVPSTNATRIYLEGAAWAGNVSRLDWALLIISTPVMFYSANPFHTRAMKEILALWRPGSPVPILRRFYRFGSMNLLISLGVSISYFASVAMVILAARRNLQHSSMPKQHVSTTYFDSTVFLTMFLLMGRFLEAYSKAKTADDMNLLAKLRPKEAVLVEPTTEDTTEIDIEKSLQVSPVQDSSSAPEYNDSRSVALRRVPVDFLEVGDIVSIAQGSSPPADAIVVSGTSTFDESSLTGEARPILKSPGDTVFAGTINQGQVINARVSKAGGETLLDEIVDVVREGRNKRAPIERIADKVTAYFVPAICFLAVTTWIVWLSLGITGILPSDYLDLEEGGWYLWSLSFAIAVFVVACPCGIGLAAPCALHVGTGLAASHAILAKGGGEAFQEASLLDCVVFDKTGTLTQGVEPVITDEEVLPPEASAIDIVYLASRLLEEGSIHPLARAIVSYCQHKRAAKGRCISAEEVAGKGSKGIIEANGNLFEAIIGNERFMDEHDVVMSPQNSSRLAAWKQDGKSVILVALRSNDNSAFSSKFELAAMFATADPIREEAPFVIQGLRASGIDVWMITGDNPITASAVASQIGISADRVIAGVLPSEKADKIRELQSIATIRPRSIVRRFIDWVLRHRGNTQRRAIVAMVGDGINDSPALSVADVGIAIGSGSDVAIQTAKFILVSSDLCSLLTLTDLACAVVRRIKFNFLWACVFNVIAIPLAAVRYR
;
A
#
# COMPACT_ATOMS: atom_id res chain seq x y z
N MET A 1 6.68 39.71 -57.65
CA MET A 1 5.32 39.16 -57.84
C MET A 1 4.87 38.60 -56.51
N ASP A 2 3.57 38.64 -56.26
CA ASP A 2 3.03 38.90 -54.93
C ASP A 2 2.47 37.68 -54.18
N THR A 3 2.29 37.90 -52.87
CA THR A 3 1.37 37.18 -51.95
C THR A 3 1.60 35.68 -51.69
N GLY A 4 1.38 35.25 -50.43
CA GLY A 4 1.20 33.82 -50.13
C GLY A 4 1.79 33.24 -48.83
N ARG A 5 2.22 34.02 -47.84
CA ARG A 5 2.56 33.46 -46.51
C ARG A 5 1.29 33.04 -45.76
N ASN A 6 0.87 31.79 -45.95
CA ASN A 6 -0.18 31.18 -45.12
C ASN A 6 0.29 31.13 -43.66
N ALA A 7 -0.54 31.64 -42.75
CA ALA A 7 -0.38 31.42 -41.32
C ALA A 7 -0.62 29.92 -40.98
N PRO A 8 -0.05 29.39 -39.89
CA PRO A 8 -0.32 28.02 -39.46
C PRO A 8 -1.81 27.85 -39.12
N ASP A 9 -2.50 26.96 -39.84
CA ASP A 9 -3.92 26.64 -39.62
C ASP A 9 -4.10 25.70 -38.42
N GLN A 10 -3.67 26.16 -37.24
CA GLN A 10 -3.66 25.43 -35.99
C GLN A 10 -4.31 26.26 -34.88
N VAL A 11 -5.24 25.64 -34.17
CA VAL A 11 -5.93 26.16 -32.99
C VAL A 11 -5.63 25.22 -31.83
N THR A 12 -5.34 25.78 -30.66
CA THR A 12 -5.18 25.01 -29.44
C THR A 12 -6.37 25.25 -28.53
N THR A 13 -7.21 24.22 -28.35
CA THR A 13 -8.32 24.22 -27.38
C THR A 13 -7.82 23.59 -26.08
N VAL A 14 -7.87 24.32 -24.99
CA VAL A 14 -7.51 23.87 -23.64
C VAL A 14 -8.81 23.68 -22.86
N LEU A 15 -9.10 22.47 -22.40
CA LEU A 15 -10.29 22.13 -21.62
C LEU A 15 -9.88 21.76 -20.19
N LEU A 16 -10.65 22.21 -19.20
CA LEU A 16 -10.57 21.70 -17.83
C LEU A 16 -11.66 20.63 -17.65
N ILE A 17 -11.31 19.44 -17.16
CA ILE A 17 -12.24 18.33 -16.99
C ILE A 17 -12.30 17.88 -15.53
N ALA A 18 -13.38 18.20 -14.82
CA ALA A 18 -13.51 18.03 -13.37
C ALA A 18 -13.22 16.60 -12.91
N ASN A 19 -13.71 15.63 -13.67
CA ASN A 19 -13.67 14.21 -13.34
C ASN A 19 -12.46 13.45 -13.96
N LEU A 20 -11.46 14.16 -14.51
CA LEU A 20 -10.20 13.58 -15.00
C LEU A 20 -9.28 13.18 -13.83
N HIS A 21 -9.52 12.00 -13.25
CA HIS A 21 -8.89 11.55 -12.00
C HIS A 21 -7.87 10.39 -12.16
N CYS A 22 -7.76 9.76 -13.35
CA CYS A 22 -6.89 8.61 -13.55
C CYS A 22 -6.34 8.49 -14.99
N PRO A 23 -5.25 7.71 -15.22
CA PRO A 23 -4.73 7.42 -16.56
C PRO A 23 -5.74 6.76 -17.51
N SER A 24 -6.72 6.00 -16.98
CA SER A 24 -7.82 5.46 -17.78
C SER A 24 -8.74 6.54 -18.34
N CYS A 25 -9.11 7.56 -17.55
CA CYS A 25 -9.86 8.72 -18.05
C CYS A 25 -9.09 9.46 -19.15
N SER A 26 -7.80 9.74 -18.90
CA SER A 26 -6.86 10.32 -19.89
C SER A 26 -6.84 9.53 -21.21
N ARG A 27 -6.80 8.20 -21.12
CA ARG A 27 -6.83 7.32 -22.29
C ARG A 27 -8.18 7.36 -23.02
N THR A 28 -9.30 7.23 -22.31
CA THR A 28 -10.64 7.30 -22.89
C THR A 28 -10.87 8.63 -23.62
N ILE A 29 -10.47 9.75 -23.00
CA ILE A 29 -10.46 11.08 -23.62
C ILE A 29 -9.66 11.09 -24.93
N SER A 30 -8.44 10.54 -24.91
CA SER A 30 -7.61 10.44 -26.12
C SER A 30 -8.28 9.61 -27.20
N ASP A 31 -8.76 8.41 -26.87
CA ASP A 31 -9.39 7.47 -27.81
C ASP A 31 -10.67 8.07 -28.44
N ILE A 32 -11.47 8.81 -27.66
CA ILE A 32 -12.63 9.58 -28.15
C ILE A 32 -12.19 10.68 -29.10
N LEU A 33 -11.26 11.53 -28.70
CA LEU A 33 -10.86 12.70 -29.49
C LEU A 33 -10.16 12.31 -30.78
N TRP A 34 -9.40 11.19 -30.80
CA TRP A 34 -8.85 10.60 -32.02
C TRP A 34 -9.91 9.95 -32.94
N SER A 35 -11.11 9.65 -32.43
CA SER A 35 -12.24 9.16 -33.26
C SER A 35 -12.98 10.28 -34.01
N LEU A 36 -12.73 11.54 -33.68
CA LEU A 36 -13.34 12.69 -34.36
C LEU A 36 -12.90 12.79 -35.83
N SER A 37 -13.80 13.31 -36.68
CA SER A 37 -13.53 13.54 -38.09
C SER A 37 -13.78 15.02 -38.47
N PRO A 38 -12.75 15.76 -38.95
CA PRO A 38 -11.34 15.35 -39.02
C PRO A 38 -10.70 15.23 -37.61
N PRO A 39 -9.68 14.38 -37.43
CA PRO A 39 -9.05 14.17 -36.12
C PRO A 39 -8.19 15.38 -35.67
N PRO A 40 -7.88 15.49 -34.37
CA PRO A 40 -6.91 16.44 -33.85
C PRO A 40 -5.49 16.18 -34.40
N LEU A 41 -4.61 17.16 -34.23
CA LEU A 41 -3.18 17.06 -34.53
C LEU A 41 -2.39 16.50 -33.33
N SER A 42 -2.79 16.88 -32.11
CA SER A 42 -2.33 16.25 -30.88
C SER A 42 -3.36 16.42 -29.76
N VAL A 43 -3.31 15.51 -28.78
CA VAL A 43 -4.06 15.56 -27.53
C VAL A 43 -3.07 15.31 -26.40
N SER A 44 -2.95 16.24 -25.44
CA SER A 44 -2.17 16.05 -24.22
C SER A 44 -3.04 16.25 -22.98
N THR A 45 -3.15 15.20 -22.18
CA THR A 45 -3.97 15.15 -20.96
C THR A 45 -3.08 15.17 -19.73
N SER A 46 -3.22 16.18 -18.87
CA SER A 46 -2.61 16.23 -17.55
C SER A 46 -3.62 15.77 -16.51
N VAL A 47 -3.40 14.59 -15.91
CA VAL A 47 -4.24 14.10 -14.80
C VAL A 47 -4.01 14.93 -13.53
N LEU A 48 -2.77 15.44 -13.33
CA LEU A 48 -2.41 16.26 -12.16
C LEU A 48 -3.11 17.62 -12.15
N SER A 49 -3.24 18.27 -13.30
CA SER A 49 -3.90 19.59 -13.42
C SER A 49 -5.29 19.55 -14.06
N ARG A 50 -5.84 18.35 -14.31
CA ARG A 50 -7.14 18.10 -14.97
C ARG A 50 -7.32 18.75 -16.35
N ILE A 51 -6.23 19.19 -16.97
CA ILE A 51 -6.24 19.92 -18.25
C ILE A 51 -6.07 18.95 -19.42
N VAL A 52 -6.91 19.10 -20.43
CA VAL A 52 -6.81 18.45 -21.74
C VAL A 52 -6.52 19.52 -22.78
N THR A 53 -5.32 19.51 -23.36
CA THR A 53 -4.93 20.39 -24.45
C THR A 53 -5.05 19.66 -25.78
N VAL A 54 -5.89 20.17 -26.68
CA VAL A 54 -6.15 19.61 -28.00
C VAL A 54 -5.67 20.61 -29.05
N VAL A 55 -4.62 20.25 -29.79
CA VAL A 55 -4.20 21.01 -30.97
C VAL A 55 -4.93 20.43 -32.17
N HIS A 56 -5.62 21.26 -32.95
CA HIS A 56 -6.39 20.84 -34.11
C HIS A 56 -6.38 21.89 -35.23
N ARG A 57 -6.82 21.50 -36.43
CA ARG A 57 -7.05 22.44 -37.54
C ARG A 57 -8.35 23.21 -37.33
N ARG A 58 -8.51 24.39 -37.94
CA ARG A 58 -9.76 25.17 -37.88
C ARG A 58 -10.97 24.44 -38.49
N THR A 59 -10.74 23.39 -39.27
CA THR A 59 -11.77 22.47 -39.79
C THR A 59 -12.43 21.59 -38.73
N LEU A 60 -11.77 21.35 -37.58
CA LEU A 60 -12.40 20.74 -36.42
C LEU A 60 -12.88 21.86 -35.49
N LEU A 61 -14.19 21.96 -35.28
CA LEU A 61 -14.77 22.98 -34.40
C LEU A 61 -14.59 22.58 -32.93
N PRO A 62 -14.14 23.49 -32.04
CA PRO A 62 -14.02 23.22 -30.60
C PRO A 62 -15.30 22.69 -29.96
N ARG A 63 -16.47 23.10 -30.48
CA ARG A 63 -17.78 22.58 -30.06
C ARG A 63 -17.87 21.05 -30.19
N LYS A 64 -17.35 20.44 -31.27
CA LYS A 64 -17.35 18.97 -31.45
C LYS A 64 -16.42 18.25 -30.47
N ILE A 65 -15.33 18.91 -30.05
CA ILE A 65 -14.40 18.40 -29.03
C ILE A 65 -15.13 18.35 -27.69
N VAL A 66 -15.87 19.41 -27.33
CA VAL A 66 -16.68 19.46 -26.09
C VAL A 66 -17.85 18.47 -26.13
N GLU A 67 -18.61 18.41 -27.23
CA GLU A 67 -19.77 17.51 -27.39
C GLU A 67 -19.36 16.04 -27.22
N ALA A 68 -18.27 15.59 -27.87
CA ALA A 68 -17.80 14.21 -27.77
C ALA A 68 -17.26 13.83 -26.37
N LEU A 69 -16.83 14.81 -25.57
CA LEU A 69 -16.42 14.57 -24.18
C LEU A 69 -17.65 14.45 -23.26
N LEU A 70 -18.64 15.34 -23.44
CA LEU A 70 -19.90 15.28 -22.69
C LEU A 70 -20.73 14.03 -23.02
N GLU A 71 -20.72 13.56 -24.27
CA GLU A 71 -21.35 12.29 -24.69
C GLU A 71 -20.71 11.04 -24.06
N ALA A 72 -19.55 11.19 -23.40
CA ALA A 72 -18.81 10.12 -22.73
C ALA A 72 -18.65 10.36 -21.21
N ASP A 73 -19.58 11.12 -20.61
CA ASP A 73 -19.63 11.43 -19.18
C ASP A 73 -18.37 12.18 -18.64
N PHE A 74 -17.69 12.99 -19.46
CA PHE A 74 -16.61 13.88 -19.00
C PHE A 74 -17.10 15.31 -18.72
N ASP A 75 -17.07 15.71 -17.46
CA ASP A 75 -17.52 17.03 -17.00
C ASP A 75 -16.53 18.14 -17.42
N VAL A 76 -16.88 18.95 -18.43
CA VAL A 76 -16.03 20.04 -18.95
C VAL A 76 -16.35 21.36 -18.24
N ASP A 77 -15.52 21.76 -17.27
CA ASP A 77 -15.68 22.98 -16.47
C ASP A 77 -15.45 24.28 -17.27
N SER A 78 -14.42 24.28 -18.11
CA SER A 78 -14.02 25.47 -18.88
C SER A 78 -13.28 25.13 -20.16
N VAL A 79 -13.33 26.05 -21.12
CA VAL A 79 -12.73 25.91 -22.46
C VAL A 79 -12.06 27.21 -22.85
N ALA A 80 -10.74 27.19 -23.00
CA ALA A 80 -9.93 28.32 -23.46
C ALA A 80 -9.38 28.04 -24.87
N LEU A 81 -9.39 29.06 -25.73
CA LEU A 81 -8.91 28.98 -27.11
C LEU A 81 -7.67 29.83 -27.29
N LYS A 82 -6.59 29.21 -27.78
CA LYS A 82 -5.31 29.85 -28.07
C LYS A 82 -4.98 29.75 -29.55
N ASP A 83 -5.37 30.79 -30.28
CA ASP A 83 -4.88 31.08 -31.63
C ASP A 83 -3.47 31.67 -31.54
N GLY A 84 -2.59 31.30 -32.48
CA GLY A 84 -1.13 31.52 -32.42
C GLY A 84 -0.63 32.97 -32.59
N ALA A 85 -1.34 33.97 -32.07
CA ALA A 85 -1.00 35.39 -32.16
C ALA A 85 -0.97 36.14 -30.82
N HIS A 86 -1.64 35.64 -29.77
CA HIS A 86 -1.71 36.34 -28.47
C HIS A 86 -1.57 35.38 -27.27
N THR A 87 -0.87 35.87 -26.23
CA THR A 87 -0.84 35.30 -24.88
C THR A 87 -1.74 36.13 -23.96
N VAL A 88 -2.55 35.47 -23.14
CA VAL A 88 -3.42 36.08 -22.12
C VAL A 88 -2.96 35.58 -20.74
N ASP A 89 -3.14 36.42 -19.71
CA ASP A 89 -2.63 36.18 -18.36
C ASP A 89 -3.15 34.90 -17.68
N PRO A 90 -2.38 34.31 -16.73
CA PRO A 90 -2.78 33.10 -16.02
C PRO A 90 -4.01 33.24 -15.09
N ASN A 91 -4.44 34.47 -14.77
CA ASN A 91 -5.39 34.77 -13.70
C ASN A 91 -6.84 35.03 -14.19
N PHE A 92 -7.24 34.51 -15.36
CA PHE A 92 -8.58 34.75 -15.90
C PHE A 92 -9.66 33.81 -15.32
N THR A 93 -10.23 34.18 -14.18
CA THR A 93 -11.41 33.51 -13.60
C THR A 93 -12.70 33.95 -14.28
N ILE A 94 -13.50 32.98 -14.75
CA ILE A 94 -14.83 33.22 -15.32
C ILE A 94 -15.90 32.91 -14.27
N ASN A 95 -16.55 33.97 -13.76
CA ASN A 95 -17.83 33.83 -13.06
C ASN A 95 -18.93 33.41 -14.05
N HIS A 96 -19.98 32.74 -13.55
CA HIS A 96 -21.14 32.30 -14.34
C HIS A 96 -21.75 33.41 -15.23
N PRO A 97 -22.34 33.04 -16.38
CA PRO A 97 -21.99 33.68 -17.64
C PRO A 97 -22.58 35.06 -17.86
N ARG A 98 -21.71 36.02 -18.19
CA ARG A 98 -22.00 37.11 -19.13
C ARG A 98 -20.72 37.59 -19.84
N SER A 99 -20.89 38.03 -21.09
CA SER A 99 -19.89 38.60 -22.01
C SER A 99 -18.62 37.79 -22.30
N VAL A 100 -18.70 36.93 -23.32
CA VAL A 100 -17.81 37.04 -24.51
C VAL A 100 -18.71 37.09 -25.75
N LEU A 101 -18.31 37.82 -26.79
CA LEU A 101 -19.15 38.12 -27.96
C LEU A 101 -19.33 36.92 -28.90
N LEU A 102 -20.57 36.63 -29.28
CA LEU A 102 -20.96 35.69 -30.34
C LEU A 102 -21.77 36.42 -31.42
N SER A 103 -21.77 35.89 -32.65
CA SER A 103 -22.39 36.55 -33.80
C SER A 103 -23.92 36.36 -33.84
N PRO A 104 -24.70 37.32 -34.39
CA PRO A 104 -26.16 37.35 -34.24
C PRO A 104 -26.92 36.11 -34.74
N GLN A 105 -26.39 35.38 -35.72
CA GLN A 105 -27.03 34.17 -36.26
C GLN A 105 -26.97 32.97 -35.28
N ALA A 106 -26.02 32.91 -34.36
CA ALA A 106 -25.93 31.83 -33.37
C ALA A 106 -26.98 31.97 -32.24
N GLN A 107 -27.51 33.18 -32.04
CA GLN A 107 -28.31 33.52 -30.86
C GLN A 107 -29.76 33.05 -30.97
N GLY A 108 -30.37 33.14 -32.16
CA GLY A 108 -31.76 32.69 -32.38
C GLY A 108 -31.95 31.18 -32.21
N TRP A 109 -30.99 30.36 -32.67
CA TRP A 109 -31.07 28.90 -32.58
C TRP A 109 -31.14 28.40 -31.13
N LEU A 110 -30.35 28.98 -30.23
CA LEU A 110 -30.35 28.62 -28.81
C LEU A 110 -31.66 28.99 -28.10
N GLU A 111 -32.33 30.07 -28.49
CA GLU A 111 -33.62 30.46 -27.94
C GLU A 111 -34.80 29.62 -28.46
N GLU A 112 -34.63 28.91 -29.57
CA GLU A 112 -35.65 28.03 -30.15
C GLU A 112 -35.55 26.62 -29.54
N GLU A 113 -34.34 26.06 -29.47
CA GLU A 113 -34.11 24.75 -28.84
C GLU A 113 -34.44 24.76 -27.33
N ALA A 114 -34.09 25.85 -26.63
CA ALA A 114 -34.46 26.04 -25.23
C ALA A 114 -35.97 26.27 -24.99
N ARG A 115 -36.76 26.55 -26.05
CA ARG A 115 -38.23 26.55 -26.00
C ARG A 115 -38.75 25.12 -26.15
N ASN A 116 -38.31 24.40 -27.18
CA ASN A 116 -38.71 23.01 -27.45
C ASN A 116 -38.50 22.10 -26.22
N LEU A 117 -37.33 22.20 -25.57
CA LEU A 117 -37.00 21.44 -24.36
C LEU A 117 -37.86 21.82 -23.14
N ARG A 118 -38.36 23.06 -23.07
CA ARG A 118 -39.24 23.53 -21.98
C ARG A 118 -40.70 23.14 -22.18
N GLU A 119 -41.15 22.95 -23.41
CA GLU A 119 -42.50 22.43 -23.68
C GLU A 119 -42.56 20.90 -23.53
N ALA A 120 -41.52 20.18 -23.97
CA ALA A 120 -41.41 18.73 -23.77
C ALA A 120 -41.50 18.32 -22.29
N ASN A 121 -40.79 19.03 -21.40
CA ASN A 121 -40.81 18.76 -19.95
C ASN A 121 -42.07 19.27 -19.22
N ARG A 122 -43.08 19.79 -19.92
CA ARG A 122 -44.31 20.32 -19.31
C ARG A 122 -45.51 19.36 -19.34
N ILE A 123 -45.36 18.17 -19.91
CA ILE A 123 -46.44 17.19 -20.14
C ILE A 123 -46.30 15.97 -19.21
N SER A 124 -46.28 16.18 -17.88
CA SER A 124 -46.28 15.06 -16.91
C SER A 124 -46.93 15.33 -15.53
N VAL A 125 -47.43 16.54 -15.24
CA VAL A 125 -48.12 16.83 -13.96
C VAL A 125 -49.36 17.73 -14.18
N SER A 126 -50.53 17.13 -14.47
CA SER A 126 -51.84 17.82 -14.42
C SER A 126 -53.03 16.84 -14.46
N MET A 127 -53.52 16.45 -13.28
CA MET A 127 -54.84 15.85 -12.92
C MET A 127 -54.63 15.02 -11.62
N TYR A 128 -55.45 15.09 -10.57
CA TYR A 128 -56.76 15.72 -10.38
C TYR A 128 -56.76 16.79 -9.28
N SER A 129 -57.78 17.66 -9.32
CA SER A 129 -58.22 18.51 -8.22
C SER A 129 -59.67 18.18 -7.85
N GLU A 130 -60.03 18.15 -6.56
CA GLU A 130 -61.38 18.48 -6.05
C GLU A 130 -61.30 18.91 -4.56
N PRO A 131 -62.32 19.58 -3.98
CA PRO A 131 -62.05 20.64 -3.00
C PRO A 131 -62.80 20.57 -1.63
N SER A 132 -62.47 21.53 -0.78
CA SER A 132 -63.28 22.11 0.32
C SER A 132 -63.30 21.41 1.70
N ALA A 133 -63.68 22.21 2.71
CA ALA A 133 -63.73 21.92 4.15
C ALA A 133 -65.22 21.88 4.63
N PRO A 134 -65.63 21.76 5.93
CA PRO A 134 -64.85 21.93 7.17
C PRO A 134 -65.25 21.12 8.45
N SER A 135 -64.47 21.34 9.53
CA SER A 135 -64.92 21.51 10.94
C SER A 135 -65.09 20.34 11.94
N ARG A 136 -64.44 20.54 13.11
CA ARG A 136 -64.91 20.37 14.52
C ARG A 136 -65.11 18.98 15.21
N ARG A 137 -64.27 18.79 16.24
CA ARG A 137 -64.55 18.53 17.69
C ARG A 137 -64.41 17.10 18.30
N PHE A 138 -64.05 17.14 19.59
CA PHE A 138 -63.80 16.08 20.61
C PHE A 138 -62.47 15.30 20.43
N SER A 139 -61.41 15.38 21.28
CA SER A 139 -61.21 15.58 22.74
C SER A 139 -61.38 14.30 23.58
N SER A 140 -60.58 13.96 24.61
CA SER A 140 -59.40 14.61 25.28
C SER A 140 -58.84 13.69 26.40
N VAL A 141 -57.87 14.19 27.21
CA VAL A 141 -57.36 13.62 28.51
C VAL A 141 -56.32 12.50 28.33
N LEU A 142 -55.22 12.35 29.09
CA LEU A 142 -54.64 13.05 30.27
C LEU A 142 -53.53 14.07 29.86
N SER A 143 -52.86 14.96 30.65
CA SER A 143 -52.67 15.28 32.10
C SER A 143 -51.64 14.43 32.89
N LEU A 144 -50.89 14.89 33.92
CA LEU A 144 -50.55 16.23 34.48
C LEU A 144 -49.35 16.09 35.45
N ARG A 145 -48.57 17.16 35.71
CA ARG A 145 -47.65 17.34 36.89
C ARG A 145 -46.41 16.41 36.98
N GLU A 146 -45.39 16.64 37.83
CA GLU A 146 -45.20 17.54 39.00
C GLU A 146 -44.09 18.61 38.85
N ASP A 147 -43.97 19.46 39.89
CA ASP A 147 -43.27 20.76 40.04
C ASP A 147 -43.16 21.02 41.58
N PRO A 148 -42.45 22.02 42.18
CA PRO A 148 -41.39 22.95 41.74
C PRO A 148 -40.20 23.03 42.76
N ILE A 149 -39.38 24.11 42.75
CA ILE A 149 -39.11 25.01 43.92
C ILE A 149 -38.11 26.17 43.62
N SER A 150 -38.63 27.41 43.56
CA SER A 150 -38.06 28.71 44.09
C SER A 150 -36.68 29.25 43.61
N ARG A 151 -36.30 30.55 43.68
CA ARG A 151 -36.85 31.80 44.29
C ARG A 151 -36.13 33.04 43.66
N GLN A 152 -36.84 34.04 43.09
CA GLN A 152 -37.14 35.41 43.61
C GLN A 152 -36.07 36.54 43.50
N PHE A 153 -36.56 37.79 43.38
CA PHE A 153 -35.92 39.15 43.48
C PHE A 153 -34.95 39.60 42.36
N SER A 154 -34.83 40.89 41.97
CA SER A 154 -35.79 42.03 41.93
C SER A 154 -35.24 43.25 41.14
N SER A 155 -36.15 44.17 40.74
CA SER A 155 -35.95 45.53 40.18
C SER A 155 -35.51 46.57 41.28
N PRO A 156 -35.37 47.94 41.11
CA PRO A 156 -36.26 48.89 40.35
C PRO A 156 -35.75 50.30 39.85
N LEU A 157 -36.64 51.05 39.17
CA LEU A 157 -36.80 52.55 39.04
C LEU A 157 -35.68 53.40 38.34
N GLY A 158 -35.93 54.55 37.66
CA GLY A 158 -37.10 55.42 37.33
C GLY A 158 -36.62 56.74 36.63
N LEU A 159 -37.39 57.80 36.26
CA LEU A 159 -38.85 58.07 36.13
C LEU A 159 -39.15 59.49 35.52
N ARG A 160 -39.84 59.61 34.33
CA ARG A 160 -40.48 60.83 33.70
C ARG A 160 -39.58 62.05 33.28
N GLY A 161 -39.96 62.94 32.34
CA GLY A 161 -41.05 62.95 31.32
C GLY A 161 -41.41 64.34 30.72
N ASP A 162 -41.75 64.39 29.41
CA ASP A 162 -42.58 65.38 28.63
C ASP A 162 -42.07 66.85 28.43
N PRO A 163 -42.53 67.66 27.40
CA PRO A 163 -43.27 67.39 26.13
C PRO A 163 -42.74 68.14 24.84
N GLU A 164 -43.56 68.12 23.77
CA GLU A 164 -43.64 69.00 22.55
C GLU A 164 -42.78 68.76 21.26
N LYS A 165 -43.51 68.34 20.20
CA LYS A 165 -43.63 68.88 18.81
C LYS A 165 -42.55 68.79 17.72
N ASP A 166 -43.10 68.54 16.52
CA ASP A 166 -42.79 69.08 15.18
C ASP A 166 -41.35 68.97 14.62
N ASP A 167 -41.01 67.80 14.04
CA ASP A 167 -40.76 67.70 12.58
C ASP A 167 -40.63 66.24 12.08
N PRO A 168 -41.03 65.89 10.84
CA PRO A 168 -40.99 64.52 10.32
C PRO A 168 -39.62 64.18 9.71
N VAL A 169 -38.66 63.76 10.54
CA VAL A 169 -37.35 63.30 10.08
C VAL A 169 -37.48 61.98 9.31
N ILE A 170 -37.35 62.04 7.99
CA ILE A 170 -37.19 60.87 7.12
C ILE A 170 -35.79 60.29 7.37
N HIS A 171 -35.73 59.08 7.92
CA HIS A 171 -34.47 58.35 8.04
C HIS A 171 -34.00 57.89 6.65
N TRP A 172 -32.82 58.37 6.25
CA TRP A 172 -32.06 57.82 5.14
C TRP A 172 -31.31 56.56 5.60
N GLU A 173 -31.37 55.49 4.82
CA GLU A 173 -30.66 54.23 5.07
C GLU A 173 -29.39 54.16 4.20
N ASP A 174 -28.35 54.94 4.54
CA ASP A 174 -27.08 54.87 3.81
C ASP A 174 -26.08 53.88 4.42
N HIS A 175 -25.86 52.81 3.66
CA HIS A 175 -24.57 52.16 3.46
C HIS A 175 -23.74 51.74 4.69
N LYS A 176 -23.95 50.49 5.13
CA LYS A 176 -22.83 49.56 5.30
C LYS A 176 -22.95 48.39 4.32
N SER A 177 -21.88 48.16 3.56
CA SER A 177 -21.76 47.09 2.59
C SER A 177 -21.78 45.71 3.26
N PRO A 178 -22.30 44.66 2.59
CA PRO A 178 -22.16 43.30 3.10
C PRO A 178 -20.67 42.92 3.09
N SER A 179 -20.14 42.62 4.27
CA SER A 179 -18.81 42.01 4.41
C SER A 179 -18.84 40.63 3.74
N LYS A 180 -18.02 40.43 2.70
CA LYS A 180 -17.75 39.09 2.17
C LYS A 180 -17.34 38.18 3.32
N ALA A 181 -17.99 37.02 3.43
CA ALA A 181 -17.33 35.89 4.06
C ALA A 181 -16.07 35.58 3.23
N ILE A 182 -14.94 35.43 3.91
CA ILE A 182 -13.72 34.92 3.27
C ILE A 182 -13.88 33.41 3.28
N GLU A 183 -14.15 32.82 2.12
CA GLU A 183 -14.18 31.38 1.96
C GLU A 183 -12.75 30.85 2.16
N SER A 184 -12.58 29.99 3.16
CA SER A 184 -11.31 29.30 3.42
C SER A 184 -10.98 28.39 2.23
N PRO A 185 -9.71 28.29 1.79
CA PRO A 185 -9.35 27.39 0.71
C PRO A 185 -9.63 25.93 1.09
N LEU A 186 -10.11 25.14 0.13
CA LEU A 186 -10.20 23.69 0.28
C LEU A 186 -8.77 23.11 0.33
N SER A 187 -8.46 22.43 1.43
CA SER A 187 -7.21 21.67 1.58
C SER A 187 -7.50 20.17 1.43
N SER A 188 -6.62 19.48 0.70
CA SER A 188 -6.68 18.01 0.59
C SER A 188 -5.92 17.36 1.74
N TYR A 189 -6.53 16.35 2.36
CA TYR A 189 -6.00 15.60 3.49
C TYR A 189 -6.02 14.10 3.23
N GLN A 190 -5.10 13.39 3.89
CA GLN A 190 -5.05 11.94 3.99
C GLN A 190 -5.25 11.53 5.45
N ALA A 191 -6.37 10.88 5.76
CA ALA A 191 -6.56 10.20 7.04
C ALA A 191 -6.15 8.73 6.93
N VAL A 192 -5.46 8.24 7.96
CA VAL A 192 -5.25 6.82 8.22
C VAL A 192 -6.09 6.47 9.43
N ILE A 193 -7.06 5.58 9.26
CA ILE A 193 -8.03 5.17 10.27
C ILE A 193 -7.78 3.71 10.61
N SER A 194 -7.62 3.38 11.89
CA SER A 194 -7.62 2.01 12.39
C SER A 194 -9.06 1.50 12.55
N ILE A 195 -9.33 0.27 12.10
CA ILE A 195 -10.68 -0.29 11.93
C ILE A 195 -10.71 -1.74 12.45
N GLY A 196 -11.29 -1.94 13.63
CA GLY A 196 -11.46 -3.23 14.29
C GLY A 196 -12.70 -4.01 13.81
N GLY A 197 -12.69 -5.33 14.03
CA GLY A 197 -13.82 -6.20 13.74
C GLY A 197 -14.05 -6.54 12.26
N MET A 198 -13.19 -6.08 11.35
CA MET A 198 -13.18 -6.48 9.94
C MET A 198 -12.68 -7.93 9.81
N THR A 199 -13.45 -8.81 9.17
CA THR A 199 -13.13 -10.25 9.16
C THR A 199 -13.17 -10.91 7.78
N CYS A 200 -13.50 -10.19 6.72
CA CYS A 200 -13.33 -10.69 5.34
C CYS A 200 -13.22 -9.53 4.34
N SER A 201 -12.84 -9.89 3.12
CA SER A 201 -12.83 -9.05 1.92
C SER A 201 -14.15 -8.28 1.72
N VAL A 202 -15.31 -8.92 1.95
CA VAL A 202 -16.64 -8.27 1.93
C VAL A 202 -16.77 -7.14 2.96
N CYS A 203 -16.26 -7.31 4.20
CA CYS A 203 -16.31 -6.25 5.21
C CYS A 203 -15.53 -5.01 4.74
N THR A 204 -14.28 -5.22 4.32
CA THR A 204 -13.41 -4.11 3.86
C THR A 204 -13.90 -3.45 2.58
N GLY A 205 -14.53 -4.22 1.67
CA GLY A 205 -15.17 -3.66 0.47
C GLY A 205 -16.38 -2.80 0.81
N LYS A 206 -17.21 -3.22 1.78
CA LYS A 206 -18.34 -2.41 2.26
C LYS A 206 -17.89 -1.12 2.92
N VAL A 207 -16.80 -1.14 3.71
CA VAL A 207 -16.28 0.08 4.34
C VAL A 207 -15.72 1.04 3.30
N ALA A 208 -14.94 0.56 2.32
CA ALA A 208 -14.45 1.39 1.22
C ALA A 208 -15.61 2.04 0.43
N GLU A 209 -16.60 1.24 0.01
CA GLU A 209 -17.76 1.71 -0.75
C GLU A 209 -18.66 2.70 0.00
N THR A 210 -18.70 2.68 1.35
CA THR A 210 -19.42 3.68 2.14
C THR A 210 -18.59 4.95 2.36
N LEU A 211 -17.27 4.85 2.48
CA LEU A 211 -16.39 6.02 2.59
C LEU A 211 -16.31 6.78 1.25
N GLU A 212 -16.26 6.06 0.12
CA GLU A 212 -16.32 6.62 -1.24
C GLU A 212 -17.73 7.13 -1.63
N ALA A 213 -18.73 7.02 -0.75
CA ALA A 213 -20.07 7.56 -0.95
C ALA A 213 -20.26 8.98 -0.38
N PHE A 214 -19.21 9.58 0.19
CA PHE A 214 -19.18 11.00 0.58
C PHE A 214 -18.61 11.85 -0.55
N ASP A 215 -19.32 12.89 -0.99
CA ASP A 215 -18.94 13.73 -2.15
C ASP A 215 -17.58 14.45 -1.98
N TRP A 216 -17.11 14.59 -0.74
CA TRP A 216 -15.83 15.22 -0.35
C TRP A 216 -14.68 14.20 -0.19
N VAL A 217 -14.92 12.89 -0.38
CA VAL A 217 -13.90 11.84 -0.36
C VAL A 217 -13.45 11.51 -1.77
N LYS A 218 -12.15 11.65 -2.04
CA LYS A 218 -11.52 11.35 -3.34
C LYS A 218 -11.23 9.87 -3.55
N SER A 219 -10.93 9.13 -2.49
CA SER A 219 -10.72 7.67 -2.51
C SER A 219 -10.65 7.07 -1.10
N ALA A 220 -11.03 5.80 -0.94
CA ALA A 220 -10.86 5.07 0.33
C ALA A 220 -10.33 3.64 0.13
N SER A 221 -9.08 3.41 0.52
CA SER A 221 -8.41 2.11 0.43
C SER A 221 -8.37 1.40 1.79
N VAL A 222 -9.16 0.33 1.95
CA VAL A 222 -9.27 -0.44 3.21
C VAL A 222 -8.52 -1.78 3.12
N ASN A 223 -7.64 -2.06 4.08
CA ASN A 223 -6.87 -3.31 4.19
C ASN A 223 -7.28 -4.14 5.43
N LEU A 224 -7.54 -5.43 5.19
CA LEU A 224 -7.88 -6.44 6.19
C LEU A 224 -6.68 -6.92 7.03
N MET A 225 -5.44 -6.80 6.52
CA MET A 225 -4.24 -7.28 7.21
C MET A 225 -3.72 -6.25 8.23
N SER A 226 -3.73 -4.97 7.90
CA SER A 226 -3.39 -3.87 8.81
C SER A 226 -4.56 -3.40 9.68
N ASN A 227 -5.76 -3.97 9.50
CA ASN A 227 -7.00 -3.50 10.15
C ASN A 227 -7.12 -1.97 10.07
N SER A 228 -6.98 -1.42 8.87
CA SER A 228 -6.97 0.03 8.66
C SER A 228 -7.50 0.44 7.28
N GLY A 229 -7.92 1.69 7.17
CA GLY A 229 -8.28 2.36 5.93
C GLY A 229 -7.49 3.65 5.74
N VAL A 230 -7.06 3.91 4.52
CA VAL A 230 -6.47 5.19 4.09
C VAL A 230 -7.54 5.91 3.26
N VAL A 231 -7.93 7.11 3.69
CA VAL A 231 -8.96 7.92 3.04
C VAL A 231 -8.36 9.25 2.63
N VAL A 232 -8.46 9.59 1.35
CA VAL A 232 -8.08 10.92 0.84
C VAL A 232 -9.36 11.73 0.64
N PHE A 233 -9.41 12.92 1.24
CA PHE A 233 -10.60 13.76 1.26
C PHE A 233 -10.26 15.25 1.22
N GLU A 234 -11.24 16.09 0.89
CA GLU A 234 -11.13 17.55 0.94
C GLU A 234 -11.91 18.08 2.15
N ALA A 235 -11.37 19.11 2.79
CA ALA A 235 -12.00 19.78 3.92
C ALA A 235 -11.72 21.28 3.89
N VAL A 236 -12.48 22.03 4.70
CA VAL A 236 -12.36 23.48 4.84
C VAL A 236 -11.81 23.79 6.24
N GLY A 237 -10.54 24.18 6.32
CA GLY A 237 -9.81 24.31 7.59
C GLY A 237 -9.22 22.97 8.06
N ASP A 238 -9.08 22.79 9.37
CA ASP A 238 -8.36 21.68 10.03
C ASP A 238 -8.74 20.24 9.60
N GLY A 239 -9.91 20.03 8.98
CA GLY A 239 -10.40 18.73 8.50
C GLY A 239 -10.64 17.65 9.57
N LYS A 240 -10.45 17.99 10.86
CA LYS A 240 -10.66 17.08 12.00
C LYS A 240 -12.13 16.68 12.16
N GLU A 241 -13.06 17.55 11.77
CA GLU A 241 -14.50 17.27 11.82
C GLU A 241 -14.89 16.25 10.74
N GLU A 242 -14.33 16.39 9.54
CA GLU A 242 -14.46 15.45 8.42
C GLU A 242 -13.85 14.09 8.79
N ALA A 243 -12.63 14.08 9.35
CA ALA A 243 -12.01 12.86 9.84
C ALA A 243 -12.83 12.17 10.95
N ALA A 244 -13.52 12.92 11.81
CA ALA A 244 -14.45 12.37 12.78
C ALA A 244 -15.70 11.76 12.12
N LYS A 245 -16.30 12.44 11.13
CA LYS A 245 -17.43 11.93 10.33
C LYS A 245 -17.09 10.60 9.63
N LEU A 246 -15.86 10.43 9.15
CA LEU A 246 -15.38 9.15 8.60
C LEU A 246 -15.34 8.05 9.66
N VAL A 247 -14.83 8.34 10.86
CA VAL A 247 -14.77 7.37 11.99
C VAL A 247 -16.18 6.98 12.43
N ASP A 248 -17.05 7.95 12.66
CA ASP A 248 -18.44 7.75 13.08
C ASP A 248 -19.22 6.89 12.08
N GLU A 249 -19.01 7.09 10.76
CA GLU A 249 -19.69 6.26 9.77
C GLU A 249 -19.16 4.81 9.72
N ILE A 250 -17.89 4.57 10.03
CA ILE A 250 -17.35 3.21 10.14
C ILE A 250 -17.96 2.48 11.34
N GLU A 251 -18.12 3.16 12.48
CA GLU A 251 -18.82 2.64 13.67
C GLU A 251 -20.30 2.35 13.38
N ASN A 252 -20.94 3.23 12.60
CA ASN A 252 -22.32 3.10 12.11
C ASN A 252 -22.56 1.88 11.21
N ILE A 253 -21.64 1.59 10.28
CA ILE A 253 -21.67 0.37 9.45
C ILE A 253 -21.49 -0.87 10.34
N GLY A 254 -20.70 -0.72 11.41
CA GLY A 254 -20.65 -1.66 12.51
C GLY A 254 -19.25 -2.12 12.94
N TYR A 255 -18.19 -1.44 12.52
CA TYR A 255 -16.80 -1.78 12.82
C TYR A 255 -16.20 -0.77 13.81
N ASP A 256 -15.46 -1.22 14.82
CA ASP A 256 -14.86 -0.32 15.82
C ASP A 256 -13.83 0.59 15.09
N ALA A 257 -13.84 1.91 15.28
CA ALA A 257 -12.99 2.81 14.49
C ALA A 257 -12.25 3.86 15.31
N ALA A 258 -11.02 4.19 14.90
CA ALA A 258 -10.25 5.29 15.48
C ALA A 258 -9.25 5.87 14.49
N LEU A 259 -9.25 7.19 14.33
CA LEU A 259 -8.25 7.95 13.57
C LEU A 259 -6.86 7.71 14.17
N ASP A 260 -5.89 7.38 13.32
CA ASP A 260 -4.52 7.00 13.71
C ASP A 260 -3.50 8.07 13.33
N ARG A 261 -3.51 8.49 12.05
CA ARG A 261 -2.73 9.62 11.51
C ARG A 261 -3.60 10.47 10.60
N MET A 262 -3.29 11.76 10.50
CA MET A 262 -3.85 12.67 9.50
C MET A 262 -2.73 13.55 8.95
N THR A 263 -2.69 13.75 7.64
CA THR A 263 -1.60 14.45 6.94
C THR A 263 -2.19 15.37 5.87
N SER A 264 -1.70 16.61 5.76
CA SER A 264 -2.05 17.51 4.63
C SER A 264 -1.33 17.04 3.38
N LEU A 265 -2.04 17.00 2.25
CA LEU A 265 -1.48 16.75 0.91
C LEU A 265 -1.21 18.06 0.14
N THR A 266 -1.47 19.21 0.77
CA THR A 266 -1.29 20.53 0.16
C THR A 266 0.04 21.11 0.65
N PRO A 267 1.02 21.39 -0.22
CA PRO A 267 2.30 21.97 0.21
C PRO A 267 2.10 23.41 0.69
N SER A 268 2.59 23.72 1.88
CA SER A 268 2.73 25.10 2.37
C SER A 268 3.85 25.80 1.58
N PRO A 269 3.66 27.04 1.10
CA PRO A 269 4.64 27.73 0.25
C PRO A 269 5.90 28.23 0.98
N ASP A 270 6.04 27.98 2.29
CA ASP A 270 7.07 28.56 3.16
C ASP A 270 8.04 27.52 3.76
N THR A 271 8.61 26.63 2.94
CA THR A 271 9.73 25.74 3.36
C THR A 271 10.81 25.57 2.28
N ASP A 272 11.27 26.67 1.68
CA ASP A 272 12.55 26.74 0.96
C ASP A 272 13.47 27.72 1.72
N ASN A 273 14.14 27.26 2.80
CA ASN A 273 15.32 27.86 3.44
C ASN A 273 15.87 26.97 4.58
N ASP A 274 17.18 26.94 4.77
CA ASP A 274 17.86 26.12 5.79
C ASP A 274 17.65 26.64 7.23
N PHE A 275 16.62 26.15 7.93
CA PHE A 275 16.47 26.31 9.38
C PHE A 275 15.96 25.05 10.07
N VAL A 276 16.43 24.83 11.30
CA VAL A 276 16.05 23.69 12.16
C VAL A 276 14.58 23.80 12.54
N GLY A 277 13.75 22.89 12.01
CA GLY A 277 12.30 22.90 12.24
C GLY A 277 11.87 22.48 13.64
N ASP A 278 10.66 22.91 14.03
CA ASP A 278 10.02 22.51 15.28
C ASP A 278 9.74 21.00 15.33
N ARG A 279 10.36 20.31 16.29
CA ARG A 279 10.18 18.87 16.52
C ARG A 279 8.95 18.64 17.41
N GLN A 280 8.03 17.77 16.96
CA GLN A 280 6.91 17.29 17.78
C GLN A 280 7.26 15.93 18.39
N VAL A 281 7.06 15.77 19.70
CA VAL A 281 7.28 14.50 20.41
C VAL A 281 6.14 14.23 21.40
N ALA A 282 5.75 12.98 21.53
CA ALA A 282 4.90 12.51 22.61
C ALA A 282 5.76 11.84 23.70
N LEU A 283 5.52 12.18 24.97
CA LEU A 283 6.14 11.54 26.14
C LEU A 283 5.07 10.79 26.94
N LEU A 284 5.37 9.55 27.31
CA LEU A 284 4.62 8.79 28.30
C LEU A 284 5.14 9.19 29.68
N VAL A 285 4.29 9.79 30.51
CA VAL A 285 4.60 10.16 31.90
C VAL A 285 3.83 9.22 32.83
N ALA A 286 4.46 8.11 33.20
CA ALA A 286 3.93 7.23 34.22
C ALA A 286 3.88 7.96 35.58
N GLY A 287 3.01 7.51 36.48
CA GLY A 287 2.83 8.15 37.80
C GLY A 287 1.91 9.38 37.83
N VAL A 288 1.30 9.81 36.72
CA VAL A 288 0.28 10.88 36.73
C VAL A 288 -1.04 10.40 37.35
N TYR A 289 -1.22 10.64 38.66
CA TYR A 289 -2.40 10.19 39.43
C TYR A 289 -3.51 11.24 39.58
N CYS A 290 -3.26 12.53 39.33
CA CYS A 290 -4.29 13.58 39.37
C CYS A 290 -4.06 14.70 38.33
N GLN A 291 -5.05 15.57 38.13
CA GLN A 291 -4.95 16.69 37.18
C GLN A 291 -3.87 17.70 37.56
N ALA A 292 -3.65 17.95 38.86
CA ALA A 292 -2.61 18.87 39.33
C ALA A 292 -1.18 18.39 39.00
N CYS A 293 -0.94 17.08 38.83
CA CYS A 293 0.33 16.57 38.31
C CYS A 293 0.62 17.13 36.91
N ALA A 294 -0.37 17.12 36.02
CA ALA A 294 -0.23 17.62 34.65
C ALA A 294 0.02 19.14 34.62
N GLU A 295 -0.55 19.89 35.56
CA GLU A 295 -0.32 21.34 35.69
C GLU A 295 1.08 21.64 36.23
N LYS A 296 1.57 20.90 37.23
CA LYS A 296 2.97 20.98 37.69
C LYS A 296 3.97 20.73 36.56
N ILE A 297 3.72 19.69 35.74
CA ILE A 297 4.59 19.33 34.62
C ILE A 297 4.69 20.48 33.60
N VAL A 298 3.54 21.05 33.19
CA VAL A 298 3.53 22.20 32.27
C VAL A 298 4.16 23.44 32.90
N ALA A 299 3.92 23.70 34.19
CA ALA A 299 4.54 24.83 34.89
C ALA A 299 6.08 24.71 34.95
N ALA A 300 6.61 23.51 35.20
CA ALA A 300 8.05 23.24 35.20
C ALA A 300 8.67 23.43 33.80
N LEU A 301 8.02 22.92 32.75
CA LEU A 301 8.49 23.11 31.36
C LEU A 301 8.51 24.59 30.96
N ASN A 302 7.42 25.31 31.22
CA ASN A 302 7.34 26.75 30.94
C ASN A 302 8.40 27.55 31.72
N PHE A 303 8.70 27.16 32.98
CA PHE A 303 9.73 27.80 33.79
C PHE A 303 11.16 27.51 33.31
N SER A 304 11.44 26.28 32.86
CA SER A 304 12.78 25.89 32.42
C SER A 304 13.12 26.24 30.97
N PHE A 305 12.12 26.41 30.09
CA PHE A 305 12.34 26.58 28.64
C PHE A 305 11.57 27.74 27.99
N GLY A 306 10.64 28.39 28.70
CA GLY A 306 9.84 29.49 28.13
C GLY A 306 9.03 29.07 26.91
N GLU A 307 9.01 29.90 25.86
CA GLU A 307 8.27 29.63 24.62
C GLU A 307 8.92 28.56 23.73
N MET A 308 10.15 28.11 24.03
CA MET A 308 10.87 27.11 23.23
C MET A 308 10.33 25.67 23.38
N VAL A 309 9.44 25.41 24.36
CA VAL A 309 8.78 24.10 24.57
C VAL A 309 7.29 24.32 24.83
N VAL A 310 6.45 24.05 23.84
CA VAL A 310 4.99 24.22 23.89
C VAL A 310 4.29 22.88 24.11
N ALA A 311 3.58 22.75 25.22
CA ALA A 311 2.78 21.56 25.53
C ALA A 311 1.42 21.57 24.80
N GLU A 312 1.35 21.01 23.59
CA GLU A 312 0.14 20.92 22.76
C GLU A 312 -1.00 20.13 23.43
N ALA A 313 -0.67 19.05 24.17
CA ALA A 313 -1.67 18.26 24.90
C ALA A 313 -1.13 17.81 26.26
N LYS A 314 -1.84 18.17 27.34
CA LYS A 314 -1.47 17.82 28.71
C LYS A 314 -1.78 16.34 29.02
N PRO A 315 -0.94 15.63 29.80
CA PRO A 315 -1.22 14.27 30.23
C PRO A 315 -2.45 14.22 31.15
N THR A 316 -3.15 13.09 31.16
CA THR A 316 -4.34 12.87 31.99
C THR A 316 -4.31 11.48 32.62
N VAL A 317 -5.07 11.26 33.70
CA VAL A 317 -5.12 9.97 34.42
C VAL A 317 -5.64 8.81 33.52
N ARG A 318 -6.35 9.11 32.42
CA ARG A 318 -6.79 8.11 31.42
C ARG A 318 -5.86 7.98 30.21
N SER A 319 -5.04 8.99 29.95
CA SER A 319 -4.09 9.04 28.84
C SER A 319 -2.85 9.80 29.35
N PRO A 320 -1.87 9.11 29.96
CA PRO A 320 -0.68 9.72 30.55
C PRO A 320 0.35 10.15 29.49
N ILE A 321 -0.13 10.72 28.38
CA ILE A 321 0.67 11.13 27.23
C ILE A 321 0.69 12.66 27.18
N LEU A 322 1.87 13.23 27.37
CA LEU A 322 2.17 14.64 27.12
C LEU A 322 2.57 14.77 25.64
N ARG A 323 1.89 15.63 24.86
CA ARG A 323 2.41 16.04 23.55
C ARG A 323 3.06 17.41 23.67
N LEU A 324 4.27 17.53 23.14
CA LEU A 324 5.05 18.76 23.15
C LEU A 324 5.67 19.03 21.78
N ARG A 325 5.80 20.31 21.45
CA ARG A 325 6.54 20.84 20.32
C ARG A 325 7.70 21.67 20.86
N TYR A 326 8.88 21.49 20.31
CA TYR A 326 10.06 22.28 20.70
C TYR A 326 11.03 22.43 19.52
N THR A 327 11.73 23.55 19.47
CA THR A 327 12.82 23.74 18.51
C THR A 327 14.10 23.15 19.13
N PRO A 328 14.69 22.07 18.58
CA PRO A 328 15.87 21.44 19.18
C PRO A 328 17.09 22.36 19.05
N SER A 329 17.78 22.63 20.16
CA SER A 329 18.91 23.56 20.23
C SER A 329 19.96 23.04 21.20
N ALA A 330 20.71 22.01 20.77
CA ALA A 330 21.75 21.40 21.59
C ALA A 330 22.89 22.41 21.91
N PRO A 331 23.38 22.49 23.16
CA PRO A 331 23.01 21.71 24.35
C PRO A 331 21.90 22.37 25.21
N SER A 332 21.36 23.52 24.80
CA SER A 332 20.45 24.34 25.62
C SER A 332 19.06 23.72 25.83
N VAL A 333 18.46 23.20 24.75
CA VAL A 333 17.13 22.56 24.69
C VAL A 333 17.27 21.23 23.96
N THR A 334 17.03 20.12 24.66
CA THR A 334 17.06 18.76 24.13
C THR A 334 16.02 17.88 24.84
N ILE A 335 15.56 16.83 24.18
CA ILE A 335 14.65 15.81 24.71
C ILE A 335 15.16 15.24 26.04
N ARG A 336 16.48 15.03 26.17
CA ARG A 336 17.14 14.54 27.39
C ARG A 336 16.94 15.48 28.57
N LYS A 337 17.06 16.79 28.34
CA LYS A 337 16.87 17.84 29.36
C LYS A 337 15.40 18.06 29.68
N ILE A 338 14.50 17.96 28.69
CA ILE A 338 13.04 18.00 28.87
C ILE A 338 12.59 16.83 29.76
N ILE A 339 13.01 15.59 29.45
CA ILE A 339 12.75 14.39 30.25
C ILE A 339 13.27 14.55 31.69
N HIS A 340 14.51 15.01 31.86
CA HIS A 340 15.11 15.26 33.18
C HIS A 340 14.32 16.30 33.99
N VAL A 341 13.88 17.41 33.38
CA VAL A 341 13.05 18.42 34.05
C VAL A 341 11.73 17.82 34.53
N ILE A 342 11.08 16.95 33.74
CA ILE A 342 9.81 16.33 34.13
C ILE A 342 10.00 15.34 35.29
N SER A 343 10.99 14.44 35.23
CA SER A 343 11.27 13.51 36.34
C SER A 343 11.81 14.20 37.60
N ALA A 344 12.36 15.41 37.50
CA ALA A 344 12.74 16.22 38.66
C ALA A 344 11.55 16.88 39.38
N VAL A 345 10.33 16.87 38.82
CA VAL A 345 9.13 17.42 39.48
C VAL A 345 8.62 16.52 40.60
N ASP A 346 8.69 15.21 40.43
CA ASP A 346 8.24 14.21 41.40
C ASP A 346 8.94 12.86 41.10
N PRO A 347 9.58 12.20 42.08
CA PRO A 347 10.25 10.90 41.85
C PRO A 347 9.30 9.76 41.46
N ALA A 348 7.99 9.96 41.51
CA ALA A 348 7.01 9.04 40.94
C ALA A 348 6.85 9.15 39.41
N PHE A 349 7.43 10.17 38.76
CA PHE A 349 7.31 10.40 37.31
C PHE A 349 8.43 9.72 36.52
N ASP A 350 8.16 8.48 36.07
CA ASP A 350 8.94 7.80 35.04
C ASP A 350 8.50 8.27 33.64
N VAL A 351 9.47 8.69 32.82
CA VAL A 351 9.24 9.46 31.59
C VAL A 351 9.98 8.83 30.41
N SER A 352 9.23 8.43 29.39
CA SER A 352 9.78 7.78 28.18
C SER A 352 9.16 8.37 26.91
N VAL A 353 9.84 8.24 25.76
CA VAL A 353 9.30 8.69 24.47
C VAL A 353 8.17 7.74 24.04
N PHE A 354 6.96 8.29 23.97
CA PHE A 354 5.77 7.57 23.54
C PHE A 354 5.73 7.47 22.03
N HIS A 355 6.19 6.33 21.51
CA HIS A 355 5.92 5.95 20.13
C HIS A 355 4.44 5.54 20.03
N PRO A 356 3.64 6.16 19.15
CA PRO A 356 2.30 5.65 18.88
C PRO A 356 2.45 4.23 18.32
N PRO A 357 1.80 3.20 18.91
CA PRO A 357 1.98 1.83 18.47
C PRO A 357 1.56 1.73 17.01
N THR A 358 2.43 1.14 16.18
CA THR A 358 2.32 1.18 14.72
C THR A 358 1.04 0.50 14.25
N LEU A 359 0.58 0.81 13.02
CA LEU A 359 -0.55 0.12 12.39
C LEU A 359 -0.43 -1.40 12.45
N GLU A 360 0.79 -1.92 12.29
CA GLU A 360 1.09 -3.35 12.35
C GLU A 360 0.94 -3.90 13.78
N GLU A 361 1.44 -3.21 14.79
CA GLU A 361 1.29 -3.60 16.20
C GLU A 361 -0.16 -3.46 16.70
N ARG A 362 -0.86 -2.39 16.34
CA ARG A 362 -2.30 -2.21 16.60
C ARG A 362 -3.11 -3.31 15.94
N SER A 363 -2.86 -3.60 14.66
CA SER A 363 -3.51 -4.71 13.97
C SER A 363 -3.22 -6.04 14.66
N ARG A 364 -1.98 -6.30 15.04
CA ARG A 364 -1.57 -7.53 15.74
C ARG A 364 -2.26 -7.65 17.10
N ALA A 365 -2.39 -6.57 17.87
CA ALA A 365 -3.15 -6.55 19.12
C ALA A 365 -4.65 -6.84 18.91
N ILE A 366 -5.26 -6.23 17.88
CA ILE A 366 -6.65 -6.50 17.47
C ILE A 366 -6.82 -7.97 17.05
N GLN A 367 -5.94 -8.49 16.20
CA GLN A 367 -5.95 -9.88 15.72
C GLN A 367 -5.73 -10.89 16.86
N LEU A 368 -4.84 -10.61 17.81
CA LEU A 368 -4.64 -11.44 19.00
C LEU A 368 -5.89 -11.49 19.87
N LYS A 369 -6.56 -10.33 20.07
CA LYS A 369 -7.83 -10.23 20.79
C LYS A 369 -8.96 -10.99 20.06
N GLU A 370 -9.11 -10.82 18.74
CA GLU A 370 -10.08 -11.58 17.94
C GLU A 370 -9.80 -13.08 17.94
N ARG A 371 -8.56 -13.52 17.68
CA ARG A 371 -8.15 -14.93 17.69
C ARG A 371 -8.48 -15.59 19.04
N THR A 372 -8.21 -14.90 20.14
CA THR A 372 -8.51 -15.38 21.50
C THR A 372 -10.01 -15.43 21.77
N ASN A 373 -10.77 -14.42 21.30
CA ASN A 373 -12.23 -14.41 21.38
C ASN A 373 -12.88 -15.55 20.58
N TYR A 374 -12.38 -15.87 19.38
CA TYR A 374 -12.84 -17.04 18.62
C TYR A 374 -12.45 -18.34 19.30
N PHE A 375 -11.22 -18.45 19.83
CA PHE A 375 -10.75 -19.64 20.54
C PHE A 375 -11.60 -19.95 21.78
N ILE A 376 -11.90 -18.96 22.63
CA ILE A 376 -12.74 -19.15 23.82
C ILE A 376 -14.16 -19.62 23.43
N ARG A 377 -14.79 -18.99 22.43
CA ARG A 377 -16.11 -19.40 21.93
C ARG A 377 -16.09 -20.78 21.29
N LEU A 378 -15.03 -21.12 20.56
CA LEU A 378 -14.82 -22.43 19.96
C LEU A 378 -14.69 -23.52 21.05
N CYS A 379 -13.86 -23.30 22.07
CA CYS A 379 -13.71 -24.20 23.20
C CYS A 379 -15.03 -24.43 23.94
N LEU A 380 -15.78 -23.36 24.26
CA LEU A 380 -17.11 -23.47 24.86
C LEU A 380 -18.07 -24.29 23.98
N THR A 381 -18.10 -23.99 22.67
CA THR A 381 -18.98 -24.69 21.72
C THR A 381 -18.58 -26.16 21.54
N PHE A 382 -17.28 -26.48 21.58
CA PHE A 382 -16.76 -27.86 21.52
C PHE A 382 -17.13 -28.65 22.78
N ILE A 383 -17.04 -28.02 23.97
CA ILE A 383 -17.50 -28.59 25.24
C ILE A 383 -19.01 -28.87 25.21
N CYS A 384 -19.83 -28.03 24.55
CA CYS A 384 -21.25 -28.30 24.31
C CYS A 384 -21.48 -29.37 23.22
N ALA A 385 -20.65 -29.42 22.18
CA ALA A 385 -20.81 -30.34 21.06
C ALA A 385 -20.57 -31.81 21.45
N ILE A 386 -19.69 -32.09 22.41
CA ILE A 386 -19.43 -33.46 22.90
C ILE A 386 -20.71 -34.12 23.49
N PRO A 387 -21.39 -33.57 24.52
CA PRO A 387 -22.62 -34.15 25.04
C PRO A 387 -23.75 -34.11 24.01
N THR A 388 -23.85 -33.08 23.17
CA THR A 388 -24.82 -33.05 22.06
C THR A 388 -24.61 -34.20 21.07
N PHE A 389 -23.37 -34.53 20.70
CA PHE A 389 -23.04 -35.67 19.85
C PHE A 389 -23.33 -37.00 20.52
N LEU A 390 -22.94 -37.15 21.78
CA LEU A 390 -23.21 -38.35 22.57
C LEU A 390 -24.71 -38.61 22.70
N ILE A 391 -25.50 -37.57 23.00
CA ILE A 391 -26.95 -37.66 23.19
C ILE A 391 -27.69 -37.85 21.86
N GLY A 392 -27.53 -36.91 20.92
CA GLY A 392 -28.35 -36.82 19.71
C GLY A 392 -27.99 -37.84 18.64
N VAL A 393 -26.71 -38.23 18.53
CA VAL A 393 -26.23 -39.10 17.46
C VAL A 393 -25.84 -40.48 17.99
N VAL A 394 -24.87 -40.53 18.92
CA VAL A 394 -24.25 -41.80 19.37
C VAL A 394 -25.26 -42.66 20.12
N TRP A 395 -25.95 -42.10 21.13
CA TRP A 395 -26.90 -42.85 21.96
C TRP A 395 -28.13 -43.30 21.16
N MET A 396 -28.67 -42.42 20.30
CA MET A 396 -29.79 -42.73 19.42
C MET A 396 -29.46 -43.83 18.39
N SER A 397 -28.22 -43.89 17.90
CA SER A 397 -27.81 -44.85 16.86
C SER A 397 -27.27 -46.18 17.40
N LEU A 398 -26.59 -46.20 18.55
CA LEU A 398 -25.90 -47.40 19.07
C LEU A 398 -26.64 -48.12 20.19
N VAL A 399 -27.57 -47.46 20.90
CA VAL A 399 -28.30 -48.08 22.02
C VAL A 399 -29.67 -48.60 21.54
N PRO A 400 -29.96 -49.92 21.61
CA PRO A 400 -31.26 -50.47 21.23
C PRO A 400 -32.42 -49.83 22.01
N SER A 401 -33.57 -49.65 21.34
CA SER A 401 -34.80 -49.08 21.90
C SER A 401 -35.39 -49.87 23.08
N THR A 402 -34.92 -51.10 23.31
CA THR A 402 -35.29 -51.94 24.46
C THR A 402 -34.51 -51.62 25.74
N ASN A 403 -33.49 -50.75 25.70
CA ASN A 403 -32.68 -50.45 26.89
C ASN A 403 -33.40 -49.48 27.83
N ALA A 404 -33.55 -49.88 29.10
CA ALA A 404 -34.21 -49.09 30.14
C ALA A 404 -33.62 -47.68 30.33
N THR A 405 -32.32 -47.48 30.10
CA THR A 405 -31.69 -46.16 30.19
C THR A 405 -32.08 -45.24 29.03
N ARG A 406 -32.27 -45.80 27.82
CA ARG A 406 -32.77 -45.07 26.65
C ARG A 406 -34.24 -44.70 26.85
N ILE A 407 -35.07 -45.64 27.29
CA ILE A 407 -36.49 -45.40 27.63
C ILE A 407 -36.63 -44.33 28.74
N TYR A 408 -35.74 -44.34 29.74
CA TYR A 408 -35.72 -43.31 30.80
C TYR A 408 -35.38 -41.90 30.26
N LEU A 409 -34.59 -41.80 29.19
CA LEU A 409 -34.18 -40.52 28.59
C LEU A 409 -35.20 -40.01 27.55
N GLU A 410 -35.75 -40.90 26.74
CA GLU A 410 -36.86 -40.61 25.81
C GLU A 410 -38.16 -40.29 26.57
N GLY A 411 -38.31 -40.76 27.81
CA GLY A 411 -39.45 -40.47 28.67
C GLY A 411 -39.63 -38.98 29.02
N ALA A 412 -40.90 -38.57 29.14
CA ALA A 412 -41.29 -37.19 29.33
C ALA A 412 -40.80 -36.55 30.66
N ALA A 413 -40.60 -35.22 30.66
CA ALA A 413 -40.28 -34.45 31.86
C ALA A 413 -40.86 -33.03 31.86
N TRP A 414 -41.10 -32.54 33.07
CA TRP A 414 -41.54 -31.18 33.45
C TRP A 414 -42.87 -30.66 32.85
N ALA A 415 -43.10 -30.75 31.54
CA ALA A 415 -44.33 -30.28 30.89
C ALA A 415 -44.70 -31.09 29.64
N GLY A 416 -45.97 -31.49 29.54
CA GLY A 416 -46.54 -32.20 28.39
C GLY A 416 -45.81 -33.48 28.02
N ASN A 417 -45.57 -33.69 26.73
CA ASN A 417 -44.94 -34.88 26.17
C ASN A 417 -43.42 -34.72 25.87
N VAL A 418 -42.79 -33.64 26.33
CA VAL A 418 -41.39 -33.30 25.99
C VAL A 418 -40.41 -34.29 26.64
N SER A 419 -39.55 -34.92 25.83
CA SER A 419 -38.53 -35.85 26.32
C SER A 419 -37.47 -35.16 27.20
N ARG A 420 -36.79 -35.92 28.06
CA ARG A 420 -35.64 -35.39 28.82
C ARG A 420 -34.45 -35.05 27.92
N LEU A 421 -34.36 -35.69 26.76
CA LEU A 421 -33.34 -35.37 25.75
C LEU A 421 -33.56 -33.99 25.14
N ASP A 422 -34.80 -33.65 24.76
CA ASP A 422 -35.12 -32.33 24.21
C ASP A 422 -34.85 -31.21 25.22
N TRP A 423 -35.19 -31.41 26.49
CA TRP A 423 -34.84 -30.48 27.57
C TRP A 423 -33.31 -30.33 27.74
N ALA A 424 -32.55 -31.42 27.70
CA ALA A 424 -31.09 -31.38 27.79
C ALA A 424 -30.47 -30.67 26.57
N LEU A 425 -30.94 -30.97 25.36
CA LEU A 425 -30.46 -30.35 24.12
C LEU A 425 -30.83 -28.86 24.02
N LEU A 426 -32.00 -28.45 24.51
CA LEU A 426 -32.37 -27.04 24.66
C LEU A 426 -31.40 -26.32 25.61
N ILE A 427 -31.12 -26.90 26.80
CA ILE A 427 -30.22 -26.31 27.79
C ILE A 427 -28.78 -26.20 27.24
N ILE A 428 -28.28 -27.21 26.51
CA ILE A 428 -26.92 -27.22 25.94
C ILE A 428 -26.78 -26.27 24.74
N SER A 429 -27.81 -26.16 23.89
CA SER A 429 -27.77 -25.31 22.69
C SER A 429 -28.01 -23.82 22.98
N THR A 430 -28.73 -23.48 24.05
CA THR A 430 -29.05 -22.08 24.41
C THR A 430 -27.79 -21.20 24.59
N PRO A 431 -26.75 -21.61 25.36
CA PRO A 431 -25.49 -20.86 25.43
C PRO A 431 -24.78 -20.72 24.08
N VAL A 432 -24.82 -21.76 23.22
CA VAL A 432 -24.18 -21.72 21.91
C VAL A 432 -24.86 -20.71 20.99
N MET A 433 -26.20 -20.65 21.01
CA MET A 433 -26.99 -19.65 20.30
C MET A 433 -26.66 -18.22 20.78
N PHE A 434 -26.84 -17.92 22.07
CA PHE A 434 -26.79 -16.54 22.56
C PHE A 434 -25.37 -16.00 22.90
N TYR A 435 -24.37 -16.88 23.11
CA TYR A 435 -22.98 -16.46 23.37
C TYR A 435 -22.04 -16.78 22.20
N SER A 436 -22.03 -18.03 21.71
CA SER A 436 -21.06 -18.44 20.69
C SER A 436 -21.38 -17.89 19.30
N ALA A 437 -22.64 -17.95 18.85
CA ALA A 437 -23.07 -17.45 17.55
C ALA A 437 -23.32 -15.92 17.50
N ASN A 438 -23.35 -15.26 18.66
CA ASN A 438 -23.57 -13.80 18.82
C ASN A 438 -22.74 -12.89 17.87
N PRO A 439 -21.45 -13.15 17.57
CA PRO A 439 -20.69 -12.33 16.61
C PRO A 439 -21.23 -12.35 15.18
N PHE A 440 -21.93 -13.42 14.80
CA PHE A 440 -22.58 -13.52 13.48
C PHE A 440 -23.92 -12.78 13.49
N HIS A 441 -24.72 -12.96 14.54
CA HIS A 441 -26.01 -12.26 14.70
C HIS A 441 -25.84 -10.73 14.76
N THR A 442 -24.91 -10.23 15.59
CA THR A 442 -24.64 -8.79 15.72
C THR A 442 -24.13 -8.17 14.42
N ARG A 443 -23.19 -8.83 13.72
CA ARG A 443 -22.72 -8.38 12.39
C ARG A 443 -23.83 -8.42 11.36
N ALA A 444 -24.61 -9.50 11.27
CA ALA A 444 -25.74 -9.59 10.34
C ALA A 444 -26.80 -8.51 10.59
N MET A 445 -27.13 -8.20 11.85
CA MET A 445 -28.07 -7.13 12.19
C MET A 445 -27.52 -5.75 11.86
N LYS A 446 -26.25 -5.44 12.21
CA LYS A 446 -25.56 -4.20 11.79
C LYS A 446 -25.56 -4.07 10.26
N GLU A 447 -25.28 -5.15 9.54
CA GLU A 447 -25.23 -5.19 8.08
C GLU A 447 -26.59 -4.94 7.42
N ILE A 448 -27.68 -5.52 7.95
CA ILE A 448 -29.07 -5.25 7.53
C ILE A 448 -29.43 -3.80 7.85
N LEU A 449 -29.24 -3.35 9.09
CA LEU A 449 -29.60 -2.00 9.52
C LEU A 449 -28.98 -0.95 8.61
N ALA A 450 -27.68 -1.05 8.31
CA ALA A 450 -27.00 -0.15 7.37
C ALA A 450 -27.62 -0.14 5.95
N LEU A 451 -28.15 -1.26 5.45
CA LEU A 451 -28.80 -1.35 4.13
C LEU A 451 -30.22 -0.74 4.12
N TRP A 452 -30.88 -0.69 5.28
CA TRP A 452 -32.26 -0.22 5.44
C TRP A 452 -32.39 1.13 6.17
N ARG A 453 -31.26 1.78 6.51
CA ARG A 453 -31.21 3.16 7.04
C ARG A 453 -31.98 4.14 6.13
N PRO A 454 -32.75 5.09 6.71
CA PRO A 454 -33.21 6.28 5.99
C PRO A 454 -32.00 7.00 5.36
N GLY A 455 -32.13 7.47 4.12
CA GLY A 455 -31.05 8.14 3.40
C GLY A 455 -30.00 7.24 2.71
N SER A 456 -30.06 5.90 2.85
CA SER A 456 -29.10 5.01 2.15
C SER A 456 -29.14 5.22 0.62
N PRO A 457 -28.00 5.43 -0.06
CA PRO A 457 -27.94 5.74 -1.50
C PRO A 457 -28.24 4.53 -2.41
N VAL A 458 -28.36 3.33 -1.85
CA VAL A 458 -28.62 2.11 -2.63
C VAL A 458 -30.08 2.10 -3.15
N PRO A 459 -30.33 1.98 -4.47
CA PRO A 459 -31.67 1.87 -5.02
C PRO A 459 -32.46 0.69 -4.44
N ILE A 460 -33.77 0.84 -4.23
CA ILE A 460 -34.63 -0.16 -3.56
C ILE A 460 -34.48 -1.56 -4.19
N LEU A 461 -34.52 -1.67 -5.52
CA LEU A 461 -34.30 -2.93 -6.24
C LEU A 461 -32.92 -3.55 -5.95
N ARG A 462 -31.85 -2.74 -5.85
CA ARG A 462 -30.50 -3.22 -5.47
C ARG A 462 -30.45 -3.74 -4.04
N ARG A 463 -31.24 -3.18 -3.10
CA ARG A 463 -31.33 -3.72 -1.72
C ARG A 463 -31.85 -5.16 -1.74
N PHE A 464 -32.85 -5.47 -2.57
CA PHE A 464 -33.45 -6.81 -2.66
C PHE A 464 -32.56 -7.89 -3.31
N TYR A 465 -31.48 -7.55 -4.02
CA TYR A 465 -30.57 -8.57 -4.59
C TYR A 465 -29.11 -8.48 -4.13
N ARG A 466 -28.72 -7.43 -3.38
CA ARG A 466 -27.34 -7.25 -2.88
C ARG A 466 -27.20 -7.38 -1.35
N PHE A 467 -28.26 -7.76 -0.63
CA PHE A 467 -28.25 -7.92 0.84
C PHE A 467 -27.46 -9.15 1.34
N GLY A 468 -26.91 -9.98 0.45
CA GLY A 468 -26.29 -11.25 0.79
C GLY A 468 -24.89 -11.15 1.39
N SER A 469 -24.77 -11.29 2.71
CA SER A 469 -23.48 -11.48 3.40
C SER A 469 -23.33 -12.91 3.93
N MET A 470 -22.08 -13.34 4.16
CA MET A 470 -21.81 -14.62 4.81
C MET A 470 -22.29 -14.65 6.28
N ASN A 471 -22.18 -13.52 6.99
CA ASN A 471 -22.66 -13.39 8.37
C ASN A 471 -24.19 -13.55 8.43
N LEU A 472 -24.92 -13.04 7.44
CA LEU A 472 -26.37 -13.17 7.34
C LEU A 472 -26.81 -14.62 7.14
N LEU A 473 -26.22 -15.33 6.17
CA LEU A 473 -26.57 -16.74 5.90
C LEU A 473 -26.36 -17.62 7.15
N ILE A 474 -25.21 -17.43 7.82
CA ILE A 474 -24.88 -18.08 9.09
C ILE A 474 -25.92 -17.74 10.17
N SER A 475 -26.15 -16.45 10.41
CA SER A 475 -27.09 -15.97 11.43
C SER A 475 -28.49 -16.55 11.21
N LEU A 476 -28.96 -16.58 9.97
CA LEU A 476 -30.29 -17.03 9.59
C LEU A 476 -30.44 -18.55 9.74
N GLY A 477 -29.47 -19.35 9.27
CA GLY A 477 -29.47 -20.81 9.41
C GLY A 477 -29.48 -21.27 10.88
N VAL A 478 -28.57 -20.71 11.70
CA VAL A 478 -28.50 -21.02 13.15
C VAL A 478 -29.80 -20.59 13.86
N SER A 479 -30.34 -19.41 13.53
CA SER A 479 -31.58 -18.91 14.16
C SER A 479 -32.79 -19.78 13.83
N ILE A 480 -33.01 -20.13 12.56
CA ILE A 480 -34.18 -20.93 12.17
C ILE A 480 -34.11 -22.32 12.81
N SER A 481 -32.93 -22.96 12.81
CA SER A 481 -32.72 -24.26 13.46
C SER A 481 -33.08 -24.23 14.94
N TYR A 482 -32.63 -23.20 15.67
CA TYR A 482 -32.90 -23.03 17.09
C TYR A 482 -34.39 -22.72 17.36
N PHE A 483 -34.97 -21.72 16.69
CA PHE A 483 -36.36 -21.31 16.95
C PHE A 483 -37.40 -22.35 16.49
N ALA A 484 -37.14 -23.09 15.41
CA ALA A 484 -37.98 -24.23 15.03
C ALA A 484 -37.97 -25.33 16.10
N SER A 485 -36.80 -25.62 16.69
CA SER A 485 -36.65 -26.60 17.76
C SER A 485 -37.36 -26.16 19.05
N VAL A 486 -37.27 -24.87 19.41
CA VAL A 486 -38.05 -24.29 20.51
C VAL A 486 -39.56 -24.38 20.25
N ALA A 487 -40.01 -24.13 19.01
CA ALA A 487 -41.41 -24.26 18.64
C ALA A 487 -41.92 -25.71 18.74
N MET A 488 -41.11 -26.70 18.33
CA MET A 488 -41.42 -28.13 18.51
C MET A 488 -41.60 -28.47 20.00
N VAL A 489 -40.65 -28.07 20.86
CA VAL A 489 -40.75 -28.27 22.32
C VAL A 489 -42.00 -27.63 22.91
N ILE A 490 -42.37 -26.41 22.47
CA ILE A 490 -43.59 -25.73 22.93
C ILE A 490 -44.86 -26.48 22.48
N LEU A 491 -44.89 -27.06 21.28
CA LEU A 491 -46.03 -27.84 20.78
C LEU A 491 -46.16 -29.18 21.53
N ALA A 492 -45.05 -29.89 21.75
CA ALA A 492 -44.99 -31.12 22.55
C ALA A 492 -45.41 -30.87 24.02
N ALA A 493 -45.01 -29.73 24.60
CA ALA A 493 -45.40 -29.32 25.94
C ALA A 493 -46.91 -28.99 26.09
N ARG A 494 -47.61 -28.73 24.98
CA ARG A 494 -49.05 -28.36 24.95
C ARG A 494 -50.00 -29.53 24.69
N ARG A 495 -49.50 -30.72 24.29
CA ARG A 495 -50.32 -31.92 24.11
C ARG A 495 -50.58 -32.62 25.45
N ASN A 496 -51.84 -33.02 25.69
CA ASN A 496 -52.23 -33.79 26.87
C ASN A 496 -51.96 -35.30 26.66
N LEU A 497 -51.49 -35.97 27.71
CA LEU A 497 -51.10 -37.40 27.78
C LEU A 497 -52.21 -38.44 27.48
N GLN A 498 -53.40 -38.02 27.04
CA GLN A 498 -54.64 -38.78 27.27
C GLN A 498 -55.15 -39.61 26.06
N HIS A 499 -54.50 -39.53 24.90
CA HIS A 499 -54.88 -40.28 23.69
C HIS A 499 -53.65 -40.84 22.92
N SER A 500 -53.01 -41.87 23.47
CA SER A 500 -52.14 -42.80 22.71
C SER A 500 -52.00 -44.15 23.43
N SER A 501 -52.87 -45.10 23.11
CA SER A 501 -52.87 -46.45 23.73
C SER A 501 -51.99 -47.46 22.99
N MET A 502 -50.80 -47.06 22.53
CA MET A 502 -49.75 -47.96 22.05
C MET A 502 -48.36 -47.31 22.18
N PRO A 503 -47.31 -48.08 22.57
CA PRO A 503 -45.93 -47.59 22.60
C PRO A 503 -45.30 -47.65 21.21
N LYS A 504 -45.69 -46.72 20.32
CA LYS A 504 -44.83 -46.36 19.19
C LYS A 504 -43.69 -45.48 19.69
N GLN A 505 -42.51 -45.58 19.08
CA GLN A 505 -41.34 -44.82 19.49
C GLN A 505 -41.52 -43.33 19.14
N HIS A 506 -41.93 -42.52 20.11
CA HIS A 506 -41.96 -41.06 19.97
C HIS A 506 -40.53 -40.51 19.93
N VAL A 507 -40.02 -40.28 18.73
CA VAL A 507 -38.77 -39.54 18.49
C VAL A 507 -39.14 -38.14 18.00
N SER A 508 -39.25 -37.21 18.95
CA SER A 508 -39.34 -35.76 18.70
C SER A 508 -38.04 -35.29 18.04
N THR A 509 -38.05 -35.15 16.72
CA THR A 509 -36.86 -34.76 15.95
C THR A 509 -36.63 -33.24 16.03
N THR A 510 -35.92 -32.82 17.08
CA THR A 510 -35.45 -31.43 17.26
C THR A 510 -34.08 -31.19 16.60
N TYR A 511 -33.82 -29.95 16.17
CA TYR A 511 -32.61 -29.51 15.44
C TYR A 511 -31.66 -28.67 16.31
N PHE A 512 -31.69 -28.90 17.63
CA PHE A 512 -30.77 -28.28 18.59
C PHE A 512 -29.32 -28.74 18.35
N ASP A 513 -29.14 -29.97 17.87
CA ASP A 513 -27.85 -30.54 17.49
C ASP A 513 -27.19 -29.78 16.32
N SER A 514 -28.00 -29.49 15.30
CA SER A 514 -27.63 -28.79 14.08
C SER A 514 -27.19 -27.35 14.40
N THR A 515 -27.88 -26.70 15.34
CA THR A 515 -27.49 -25.39 15.89
C THR A 515 -26.09 -25.42 16.52
N VAL A 516 -25.77 -26.46 17.29
CA VAL A 516 -24.47 -26.61 17.98
C VAL A 516 -23.35 -26.95 17.00
N PHE A 517 -23.54 -27.97 16.14
CA PHE A 517 -22.50 -28.39 15.19
C PHE A 517 -22.20 -27.33 14.12
N LEU A 518 -23.22 -26.67 13.57
CA LEU A 518 -23.03 -25.58 12.61
C LEU A 518 -22.19 -24.46 13.25
N THR A 519 -22.54 -24.03 14.46
CA THR A 519 -21.77 -23.00 15.19
C THR A 519 -20.33 -23.45 15.48
N MET A 520 -20.11 -24.73 15.82
CA MET A 520 -18.79 -25.30 16.05
C MET A 520 -17.90 -25.24 14.80
N PHE A 521 -18.38 -25.75 13.66
CA PHE A 521 -17.59 -25.79 12.43
C PHE A 521 -17.32 -24.38 11.88
N LEU A 522 -18.26 -23.45 12.03
CA LEU A 522 -18.09 -22.05 11.66
C LEU A 522 -17.02 -21.33 12.50
N LEU A 523 -17.06 -21.52 13.82
CA LEU A 523 -16.03 -20.96 14.72
C LEU A 523 -14.65 -21.60 14.48
N MET A 524 -14.60 -22.90 14.17
CA MET A 524 -13.36 -23.59 13.77
C MET A 524 -12.78 -22.97 12.49
N GLY A 525 -13.60 -22.75 11.46
CA GLY A 525 -13.17 -22.11 10.21
C GLY A 525 -12.63 -20.69 10.44
N ARG A 526 -13.32 -19.86 11.23
CA ARG A 526 -12.86 -18.50 11.57
C ARG A 526 -11.62 -18.48 12.46
N PHE A 527 -11.46 -19.43 13.38
CA PHE A 527 -10.25 -19.57 14.18
C PHE A 527 -9.05 -19.95 13.33
N LEU A 528 -9.19 -20.93 12.41
CA LEU A 528 -8.14 -21.34 11.48
C LEU A 528 -7.75 -20.19 10.52
N GLU A 529 -8.72 -19.40 10.06
CA GLU A 529 -8.48 -18.20 9.27
C GLU A 529 -7.61 -17.17 10.02
N ALA A 530 -7.99 -16.84 11.26
CA ALA A 530 -7.26 -15.89 12.10
C ALA A 530 -5.85 -16.41 12.48
N TYR A 531 -5.73 -17.71 12.77
CA TYR A 531 -4.45 -18.35 13.07
C TYR A 531 -3.50 -18.33 11.86
N SER A 532 -4.02 -18.68 10.65
CA SER A 532 -3.22 -18.66 9.43
C SER A 532 -2.71 -17.26 9.08
N LYS A 533 -3.56 -16.23 9.20
CA LYS A 533 -3.19 -14.82 8.96
C LYS A 533 -2.08 -14.36 9.90
N ALA A 534 -2.24 -14.63 11.19
CA ALA A 534 -1.27 -14.22 12.22
C ALA A 534 0.11 -14.87 12.01
N LYS A 535 0.16 -16.18 11.78
CA LYS A 535 1.45 -16.89 11.65
C LYS A 535 2.30 -16.37 10.50
N THR A 536 1.71 -16.10 9.33
CA THR A 536 2.46 -15.56 8.18
C THR A 536 2.84 -14.07 8.32
N ALA A 537 2.32 -13.35 9.32
CA ALA A 537 2.75 -11.99 9.61
C ALA A 537 3.99 -11.96 10.53
N ASP A 538 4.15 -12.96 11.41
CA ASP A 538 5.25 -13.00 12.38
C ASP A 538 6.63 -13.12 11.71
N ASP A 539 6.75 -13.95 10.66
CA ASP A 539 7.99 -14.19 9.91
C ASP A 539 8.52 -12.94 9.17
N MET A 540 7.65 -11.96 8.88
CA MET A 540 8.02 -10.75 8.12
C MET A 540 8.73 -9.67 8.96
N ASN A 541 8.80 -9.83 10.28
CA ASN A 541 9.40 -8.86 11.20
C ASN A 541 10.92 -9.03 11.40
N LEU A 542 11.62 -9.63 10.44
CA LEU A 542 13.09 -9.81 10.52
C LEU A 542 13.84 -8.49 10.29
N LEU A 543 13.40 -7.65 9.35
CA LEU A 543 14.04 -6.36 9.05
C LEU A 543 13.97 -5.38 10.23
N ALA A 544 12.84 -5.34 10.95
CA ALA A 544 12.65 -4.48 12.12
C ALA A 544 13.58 -4.84 13.32
N LYS A 545 14.29 -5.97 13.27
CA LYS A 545 15.32 -6.33 14.27
C LYS A 545 16.70 -5.74 13.98
N LEU A 546 16.91 -5.15 12.79
CA LEU A 546 18.18 -4.55 12.40
C LEU A 546 18.39 -3.16 13.01
N ARG A 547 17.31 -2.45 13.39
CA ARG A 547 17.39 -1.15 14.08
C ARG A 547 17.99 -1.34 15.49
N PRO A 548 19.14 -0.71 15.82
CA PRO A 548 19.68 -0.72 17.17
C PRO A 548 18.77 0.04 18.14
N LYS A 549 18.81 -0.34 19.42
CA LYS A 549 18.00 0.27 20.49
C LYS A 549 18.77 1.26 21.37
N GLU A 550 20.09 1.14 21.39
CA GLU A 550 21.01 2.00 22.13
C GLU A 550 21.96 2.71 21.15
N ALA A 551 22.36 3.93 21.50
CA ALA A 551 23.43 4.69 20.89
C ALA A 551 24.51 5.00 21.94
N VAL A 552 25.75 5.16 21.50
CA VAL A 552 26.83 5.70 22.33
C VAL A 552 27.00 7.17 22.00
N LEU A 553 26.46 8.04 22.86
CA LEU A 553 26.60 9.49 22.77
C LEU A 553 27.99 9.92 23.28
N VAL A 554 28.56 10.92 22.62
CA VAL A 554 29.88 11.51 22.91
C VAL A 554 29.66 12.88 23.52
N GLU A 555 29.66 12.97 24.86
CA GLU A 555 29.43 14.23 25.58
C GLU A 555 30.79 14.92 25.88
N PRO A 556 31.00 16.20 25.48
CA PRO A 556 32.21 16.93 25.82
C PRO A 556 32.17 17.32 27.31
N THR A 557 33.17 16.92 28.08
CA THR A 557 33.22 17.20 29.51
C THR A 557 33.44 18.69 29.76
N THR A 558 32.37 19.42 30.09
CA THR A 558 32.45 20.77 30.63
C THR A 558 32.72 20.70 32.13
N GLU A 559 33.92 21.10 32.55
CA GLU A 559 34.28 21.31 33.96
C GLU A 559 33.58 22.55 34.53
N ASP A 560 32.24 22.55 34.58
CA ASP A 560 31.45 23.61 35.25
C ASP A 560 29.98 23.18 35.55
N THR A 561 29.81 22.05 36.24
CA THR A 561 28.63 21.83 37.10
C THR A 561 29.08 21.26 38.44
N THR A 562 29.20 22.14 39.43
CA THR A 562 29.24 21.73 40.83
C THR A 562 27.93 21.06 41.20
N GLU A 563 28.01 19.91 41.86
CA GLU A 563 26.86 19.33 42.56
C GLU A 563 26.47 20.30 43.68
N ILE A 564 25.26 20.88 43.59
CA ILE A 564 24.74 21.80 44.60
C ILE A 564 24.17 20.98 45.76
N ASP A 565 25.08 20.32 46.47
CA ASP A 565 24.83 19.70 47.78
C ASP A 565 24.64 20.84 48.81
N ILE A 566 23.38 21.20 49.07
CA ILE A 566 23.00 22.25 50.03
C ILE A 566 23.13 21.73 51.48
N GLU A 567 24.31 21.21 51.85
CA GLU A 567 24.55 20.75 53.22
C GLU A 567 26.02 20.70 53.65
N LYS A 568 26.70 21.87 53.76
CA LYS A 568 27.70 22.22 54.81
C LYS A 568 28.45 23.55 54.52
N SER A 569 27.78 24.68 54.71
CA SER A 569 28.46 25.96 54.92
C SER A 569 28.78 26.16 56.42
N LEU A 570 30.03 25.93 56.87
CA LEU A 570 30.63 26.54 58.08
C LEU A 570 32.03 25.98 58.42
N GLN A 571 33.10 26.58 57.86
CA GLN A 571 34.29 27.02 58.61
C GLN A 571 35.27 27.78 57.71
N VAL A 572 36.04 28.71 58.30
CA VAL A 572 37.02 29.57 57.62
C VAL A 572 38.36 29.47 58.36
N SER A 573 39.44 29.24 57.63
CA SER A 573 40.83 29.55 58.04
C SER A 573 41.76 29.56 56.81
N PRO A 574 42.94 30.23 56.87
CA PRO A 574 43.50 30.86 55.67
C PRO A 574 44.88 30.35 55.19
N VAL A 575 45.12 30.56 53.90
CA VAL A 575 46.40 30.92 53.22
C VAL A 575 47.68 30.13 53.55
N GLN A 576 48.28 29.55 52.50
CA GLN A 576 49.74 29.52 52.31
C GLN A 576 50.12 29.50 50.81
N ASP A 577 51.37 29.83 50.51
CA ASP A 577 51.78 30.42 49.23
C ASP A 577 52.44 29.47 48.20
N SER A 578 52.53 30.00 46.98
CA SER A 578 53.68 29.94 46.06
C SER A 578 53.79 28.85 44.96
N SER A 579 53.85 29.38 43.72
CA SER A 579 54.70 28.96 42.58
C SER A 579 54.67 27.51 42.05
N SER A 580 54.01 27.35 40.90
CA SER A 580 54.68 27.03 39.62
C SER A 580 53.74 27.30 38.44
N ALA A 581 54.27 27.44 37.22
CA ALA A 581 53.47 27.67 36.02
C ALA A 581 52.95 26.33 35.44
N PRO A 582 51.71 26.25 34.93
CA PRO A 582 51.18 25.02 34.36
C PRO A 582 51.74 24.76 32.95
N GLU A 583 52.16 23.51 32.71
CA GLU A 583 52.37 22.99 31.35
C GLU A 583 51.02 22.73 30.66
N TYR A 584 50.94 22.98 29.35
CA TYR A 584 49.70 22.89 28.58
C TYR A 584 49.47 21.46 28.06
N ASN A 585 48.87 20.60 28.89
CA ASN A 585 48.37 19.28 28.45
C ASN A 585 46.96 19.42 27.87
N ASP A 586 46.84 19.37 26.53
CA ASP A 586 45.54 19.26 25.86
C ASP A 586 45.04 17.81 25.90
N SER A 587 44.40 17.46 27.01
CA SER A 587 43.77 16.16 27.21
C SER A 587 42.35 16.32 27.75
N ARG A 588 41.48 16.96 26.96
CA ARG A 588 40.03 16.96 27.22
C ARG A 588 39.52 15.52 27.31
N SER A 589 39.10 15.12 28.51
CA SER A 589 38.39 13.86 28.71
C SER A 589 37.05 13.91 27.98
N VAL A 590 36.71 12.85 27.25
CA VAL A 590 35.47 12.74 26.48
C VAL A 590 34.61 11.65 27.11
N ALA A 591 33.40 11.99 27.53
CA ALA A 591 32.49 11.06 28.19
C ALA A 591 31.69 10.26 27.15
N LEU A 592 31.77 8.93 27.22
CA LEU A 592 30.97 8.02 26.40
C LEU A 592 29.76 7.54 27.21
N ARG A 593 28.55 7.92 26.77
CA ARG A 593 27.29 7.63 27.47
C ARG A 593 26.37 6.80 26.59
N ARG A 594 25.89 5.66 27.11
CA ARG A 594 24.82 4.91 26.45
C ARG A 594 23.48 5.59 26.67
N VAL A 595 22.73 5.80 25.59
CA VAL A 595 21.38 6.37 25.59
C VAL A 595 20.47 5.57 24.66
N PRO A 596 19.15 5.49 24.89
CA PRO A 596 18.20 5.00 23.88
C PRO A 596 18.32 5.81 22.59
N VAL A 597 18.16 5.17 21.42
CA VAL A 597 18.21 5.86 20.11
C VAL A 597 17.19 7.01 20.03
N ASP A 598 16.03 6.83 20.66
CA ASP A 598 14.93 7.80 20.62
C ASP A 598 15.20 9.06 21.49
N PHE A 599 16.32 9.08 22.24
CA PHE A 599 16.82 10.25 22.99
C PHE A 599 17.89 11.04 22.21
N LEU A 600 18.19 10.68 20.96
CA LEU A 600 19.08 11.43 20.07
C LEU A 600 18.38 12.66 19.46
N GLU A 601 19.21 13.68 19.21
CA GLU A 601 18.88 14.93 18.53
C GLU A 601 19.76 15.12 17.30
N VAL A 602 19.27 15.89 16.33
CA VAL A 602 20.11 16.36 15.22
C VAL A 602 21.24 17.24 15.79
N GLY A 603 22.47 16.97 15.37
CA GLY A 603 23.66 17.62 15.91
C GLY A 603 24.40 16.86 17.03
N ASP A 604 23.78 15.84 17.64
CA ASP A 604 24.48 14.96 18.59
C ASP A 604 25.65 14.23 17.91
N ILE A 605 26.76 14.03 18.64
CA ILE A 605 27.88 13.21 18.17
C ILE A 605 27.73 11.81 18.76
N VAL A 606 27.62 10.80 17.91
CA VAL A 606 27.54 9.38 18.27
C VAL A 606 28.81 8.63 17.86
N SER A 607 29.26 7.71 18.71
CA SER A 607 30.40 6.83 18.44
C SER A 607 29.91 5.48 17.92
N ILE A 608 30.37 5.09 16.74
CA ILE A 608 29.91 3.89 16.01
C ILE A 608 31.04 2.86 16.07
N ALA A 609 30.87 1.85 16.93
CA ALA A 609 31.85 0.80 17.14
C ALA A 609 31.95 -0.17 15.96
N GLN A 610 33.08 -0.88 15.85
CA GLN A 610 33.23 -1.98 14.90
C GLN A 610 32.17 -3.07 15.16
N GLY A 611 31.58 -3.60 14.08
CA GLY A 611 30.49 -4.58 14.12
C GLY A 611 29.13 -4.01 14.54
N SER A 612 28.98 -2.69 14.62
CA SER A 612 27.70 -2.03 14.99
C SER A 612 27.14 -1.17 13.84
N SER A 613 25.81 -0.98 13.87
CA SER A 613 25.10 -0.06 12.98
C SER A 613 25.13 1.37 13.52
N PRO A 614 25.17 2.40 12.65
CA PRO A 614 24.75 3.74 13.04
C PRO A 614 23.37 3.70 13.70
N PRO A 615 23.14 4.45 14.80
CA PRO A 615 21.85 4.48 15.49
C PRO A 615 20.79 5.33 14.77
N ALA A 616 21.26 6.26 13.94
CA ALA A 616 20.50 7.20 13.15
C ALA A 616 21.38 7.62 11.95
N ASP A 617 20.83 8.29 10.94
CA ASP A 617 21.62 8.78 9.82
C ASP A 617 22.53 9.92 10.31
N ALA A 618 23.80 9.89 9.92
CA ALA A 618 24.83 10.77 10.47
C ALA A 618 25.93 11.12 9.45
N ILE A 619 26.62 12.24 9.69
CA ILE A 619 27.79 12.69 8.90
C ILE A 619 29.05 12.43 9.72
N VAL A 620 30.04 11.73 9.16
CA VAL A 620 31.30 11.42 9.86
C VAL A 620 32.05 12.69 10.23
N VAL A 621 32.45 12.82 11.50
CA VAL A 621 33.21 13.99 12.02
C VAL A 621 34.67 13.63 12.28
N SER A 622 34.95 12.42 12.79
CA SER A 622 36.32 12.00 13.10
C SER A 622 36.50 10.49 12.94
N GLY A 623 37.64 10.10 12.37
CA GLY A 623 37.97 8.73 12.01
C GLY A 623 37.62 8.43 10.54
N THR A 624 38.20 7.35 10.02
CA THR A 624 37.91 6.78 8.69
C THR A 624 37.59 5.30 8.86
N SER A 625 36.58 4.80 8.15
CA SER A 625 36.21 3.38 8.26
C SER A 625 35.42 2.88 7.05
N THR A 626 35.45 1.58 6.83
CA THR A 626 34.67 0.89 5.80
C THR A 626 33.31 0.46 6.34
N PHE A 627 32.23 0.92 5.71
CA PHE A 627 30.85 0.57 6.03
C PHE A 627 30.29 -0.42 5.02
N ASP A 628 29.68 -1.48 5.53
CA ASP A 628 28.92 -2.46 4.78
C ASP A 628 27.49 -1.94 4.64
N GLU A 629 27.16 -1.42 3.46
CA GLU A 629 25.84 -0.84 3.17
C GLU A 629 24.89 -1.86 2.51
N SER A 630 25.33 -3.12 2.34
CA SER A 630 24.58 -4.20 1.67
C SER A 630 23.18 -4.46 2.22
N SER A 631 22.94 -4.13 3.49
CA SER A 631 21.63 -4.27 4.15
C SER A 631 20.61 -3.18 3.78
N LEU A 632 21.04 -2.12 3.07
CA LEU A 632 20.18 -1.14 2.41
C LEU A 632 20.35 -1.23 0.89
N THR A 633 21.57 -1.03 0.39
CA THR A 633 21.86 -0.82 -1.04
C THR A 633 21.99 -2.10 -1.86
N GLY A 634 22.04 -3.27 -1.22
CA GLY A 634 22.33 -4.55 -1.88
C GLY A 634 23.79 -4.75 -2.32
N GLU A 635 24.64 -3.72 -2.25
CA GLU A 635 26.04 -3.79 -2.69
C GLU A 635 26.92 -4.53 -1.68
N ALA A 636 27.42 -5.71 -2.05
CA ALA A 636 28.25 -6.57 -1.19
C ALA A 636 29.71 -6.08 -0.97
N ARG A 637 30.01 -4.80 -1.23
CA ARG A 637 31.36 -4.21 -1.14
C ARG A 637 31.37 -3.10 -0.09
N PRO A 638 32.20 -3.20 0.96
CA PRO A 638 32.30 -2.14 1.97
C PRO A 638 32.80 -0.81 1.37
N ILE A 639 32.03 0.26 1.59
CA ILE A 639 32.32 1.61 1.12
C ILE A 639 33.20 2.30 2.17
N LEU A 640 34.33 2.88 1.75
CA LEU A 640 35.17 3.69 2.63
C LEU A 640 34.49 5.04 2.90
N LYS A 641 34.33 5.39 4.18
CA LYS A 641 33.76 6.65 4.65
C LYS A 641 34.81 7.46 5.41
N SER A 642 34.86 8.74 5.12
CA SER A 642 35.80 9.75 5.63
C SER A 642 35.06 10.92 6.26
N PRO A 643 35.72 11.79 7.06
CA PRO A 643 35.08 12.97 7.64
C PRO A 643 34.43 13.86 6.56
N GLY A 644 33.12 14.09 6.69
CA GLY A 644 32.26 14.73 5.69
C GLY A 644 31.26 13.79 5.00
N ASP A 645 31.53 12.48 4.94
CA ASP A 645 30.64 11.50 4.31
C ASP A 645 29.44 11.14 5.19
N THR A 646 28.33 10.69 4.58
CA THR A 646 27.16 10.17 5.28
C THR A 646 27.23 8.66 5.55
N VAL A 647 26.72 8.25 6.70
CA VAL A 647 26.49 6.86 7.11
C VAL A 647 25.02 6.69 7.54
N PHE A 648 24.40 5.59 7.12
CA PHE A 648 22.95 5.36 7.27
C PHE A 648 22.61 4.32 8.33
N ALA A 649 21.47 4.48 9.01
CA ALA A 649 20.96 3.51 9.96
C ALA A 649 20.67 2.17 9.27
N GLY A 650 21.19 1.06 9.81
CA GLY A 650 21.07 -0.29 9.23
C GLY A 650 22.29 -0.76 8.42
N THR A 651 23.23 0.14 8.09
CA THR A 651 24.57 -0.23 7.59
C THR A 651 25.42 -0.83 8.73
N ILE A 652 26.53 -1.52 8.46
CA ILE A 652 27.41 -2.09 9.50
C ILE A 652 28.83 -1.54 9.37
N ASN A 653 29.37 -0.95 10.44
CA ASN A 653 30.76 -0.53 10.49
C ASN A 653 31.69 -1.76 10.55
N GLN A 654 32.44 -2.06 9.49
CA GLN A 654 33.39 -3.19 9.49
C GLN A 654 34.81 -2.79 9.94
N GLY A 655 35.18 -1.51 9.87
CA GLY A 655 36.54 -1.02 10.15
C GLY A 655 36.71 -0.48 11.58
N GLN A 656 37.33 0.70 11.71
CA GLN A 656 37.64 1.31 13.00
C GLN A 656 36.43 2.06 13.60
N VAL A 657 36.50 2.36 14.90
CA VAL A 657 35.50 3.22 15.57
C VAL A 657 35.55 4.62 14.97
N ILE A 658 34.40 5.15 14.56
CA ILE A 658 34.26 6.54 14.10
C ILE A 658 33.30 7.31 14.99
N ASN A 659 33.41 8.64 14.99
CA ASN A 659 32.38 9.51 15.56
C ASN A 659 31.69 10.28 14.44
N ALA A 660 30.36 10.25 14.43
CA ALA A 660 29.52 10.89 13.43
C ALA A 660 28.47 11.79 14.08
N ARG A 661 28.14 12.91 13.44
CA ARG A 661 27.11 13.86 13.87
C ARG A 661 25.77 13.45 13.27
N VAL A 662 24.78 13.17 14.11
CA VAL A 662 23.41 12.83 13.70
C VAL A 662 22.83 13.94 12.81
N SER A 663 22.33 13.57 11.63
CA SER A 663 21.75 14.48 10.63
C SER A 663 20.24 14.33 10.49
N LYS A 664 19.71 13.10 10.58
CA LYS A 664 18.27 12.81 10.71
C LYS A 664 18.03 11.86 11.89
N ALA A 665 16.91 11.97 12.61
CA ALA A 665 16.62 11.10 13.75
C ALA A 665 15.12 10.89 14.02
N GLY A 666 14.76 9.72 14.57
CA GLY A 666 13.45 9.51 15.20
C GLY A 666 12.26 9.32 14.26
N GLY A 667 12.42 8.55 13.18
CA GLY A 667 11.36 8.28 12.19
C GLY A 667 11.60 8.88 10.81
N GLU A 668 12.65 9.70 10.68
CA GLU A 668 13.04 10.38 9.43
C GLU A 668 14.26 9.73 8.75
N THR A 669 14.80 8.62 9.28
CA THR A 669 15.98 7.98 8.68
C THR A 669 15.63 7.32 7.33
N LEU A 670 16.62 7.14 6.46
CA LEU A 670 16.48 6.41 5.19
C LEU A 670 15.84 5.02 5.40
N LEU A 671 16.20 4.34 6.50
CA LEU A 671 15.62 3.04 6.86
C LEU A 671 14.15 3.16 7.28
N ASP A 672 13.76 4.21 8.01
CA ASP A 672 12.35 4.46 8.37
C ASP A 672 11.52 4.79 7.11
N GLU A 673 12.06 5.61 6.19
CA GLU A 673 11.46 5.93 4.87
C GLU A 673 11.23 4.65 4.03
N ILE A 674 12.25 3.79 3.92
CA ILE A 674 12.16 2.49 3.23
C ILE A 674 11.08 1.60 3.87
N VAL A 675 11.01 1.54 5.20
CA VAL A 675 10.03 0.72 5.93
C VAL A 675 8.60 1.18 5.65
N ASP A 676 8.33 2.49 5.63
CA ASP A 676 6.97 3.00 5.34
C ASP A 676 6.59 2.83 3.85
N VAL A 677 7.52 2.98 2.90
CA VAL A 677 7.30 2.65 1.48
C VAL A 677 7.12 1.13 1.24
N VAL A 678 7.68 0.28 2.09
CA VAL A 678 7.42 -1.17 2.10
C VAL A 678 6.04 -1.48 2.68
N ARG A 679 5.60 -0.77 3.74
CA ARG A 679 4.27 -0.91 4.34
C ARG A 679 3.15 -0.56 3.37
N GLU A 680 3.23 0.58 2.69
CA GLU A 680 2.17 1.05 1.77
C GLU A 680 1.94 0.08 0.60
N GLY A 681 3.02 -0.48 0.04
CA GLY A 681 2.95 -1.38 -1.11
C GLY A 681 2.17 -2.68 -0.90
N ARG A 682 2.02 -3.14 0.36
CA ARG A 682 1.40 -4.44 0.72
C ARG A 682 -0.14 -4.45 0.61
N ASN A 683 -0.77 -3.32 0.29
CA ASN A 683 -2.22 -3.11 0.37
C ASN A 683 -3.03 -3.54 -0.88
N LYS A 684 -2.40 -4.06 -1.96
CA LYS A 684 -3.06 -4.31 -3.26
C LYS A 684 -3.65 -5.72 -3.38
N ARG A 685 -4.95 -5.82 -3.72
CA ARG A 685 -5.76 -7.07 -3.67
C ARG A 685 -5.88 -7.77 -5.02
N ALA A 686 -5.83 -9.10 -5.01
CA ALA A 686 -5.96 -9.91 -6.21
C ALA A 686 -7.34 -9.76 -6.90
N PRO A 687 -7.42 -9.64 -8.24
CA PRO A 687 -8.70 -9.66 -8.94
C PRO A 687 -9.52 -10.95 -8.70
N ILE A 688 -8.87 -12.11 -8.48
CA ILE A 688 -9.52 -13.38 -8.13
C ILE A 688 -10.21 -13.36 -6.75
N GLU A 689 -9.73 -12.54 -5.81
CA GLU A 689 -10.36 -12.35 -4.48
C GLU A 689 -11.69 -11.61 -4.65
N ARG A 690 -11.71 -10.55 -5.47
CA ARG A 690 -12.91 -9.75 -5.80
C ARG A 690 -14.00 -10.58 -6.51
N ILE A 691 -13.64 -11.74 -7.10
CA ILE A 691 -14.59 -12.70 -7.67
C ILE A 691 -15.30 -13.50 -6.57
N ALA A 692 -14.62 -13.87 -5.47
CA ALA A 692 -15.23 -14.58 -4.34
C ALA A 692 -16.32 -13.73 -3.65
N ASP A 693 -16.07 -12.43 -3.49
CA ASP A 693 -17.04 -11.48 -2.95
C ASP A 693 -18.27 -11.36 -3.86
N LYS A 694 -18.06 -11.20 -5.18
CA LYS A 694 -19.14 -11.14 -6.17
C LYS A 694 -19.96 -12.44 -6.22
N VAL A 695 -19.31 -13.60 -6.18
CA VAL A 695 -19.99 -14.90 -6.10
C VAL A 695 -20.84 -14.97 -4.84
N THR A 696 -20.29 -14.63 -3.67
CA THR A 696 -21.00 -14.68 -2.38
C THR A 696 -22.23 -13.76 -2.37
N ALA A 697 -22.09 -12.54 -2.93
CA ALA A 697 -23.17 -11.55 -2.99
C ALA A 697 -24.38 -11.99 -3.82
N TYR A 698 -24.18 -12.79 -4.89
CA TYR A 698 -25.28 -13.39 -5.67
C TYR A 698 -25.74 -14.76 -5.12
N PHE A 699 -24.82 -15.53 -4.52
CA PHE A 699 -25.08 -16.87 -4.00
C PHE A 699 -26.01 -16.84 -2.78
N VAL A 700 -25.79 -15.94 -1.82
CA VAL A 700 -26.62 -15.86 -0.60
C VAL A 700 -28.10 -15.54 -0.91
N PRO A 701 -28.47 -14.54 -1.72
CA PRO A 701 -29.87 -14.30 -2.10
C PRO A 701 -30.49 -15.46 -2.89
N ALA A 702 -29.71 -16.12 -3.76
CA ALA A 702 -30.17 -17.30 -4.50
C ALA A 702 -30.48 -18.49 -3.57
N ILE A 703 -29.70 -18.72 -2.52
CA ILE A 703 -30.00 -19.72 -1.48
C ILE A 703 -31.27 -19.34 -0.71
N CYS A 704 -31.38 -18.07 -0.27
CA CYS A 704 -32.58 -17.61 0.45
C CYS A 704 -33.85 -17.81 -0.38
N PHE A 705 -33.80 -17.48 -1.68
CA PHE A 705 -34.89 -17.75 -2.61
C PHE A 705 -35.17 -19.26 -2.73
N LEU A 706 -34.15 -20.09 -2.95
CA LEU A 706 -34.30 -21.54 -3.10
C LEU A 706 -34.89 -22.20 -1.85
N ALA A 707 -34.45 -21.81 -0.65
CA ALA A 707 -34.96 -22.32 0.61
C ALA A 707 -36.43 -21.94 0.83
N VAL A 708 -36.81 -20.70 0.53
CA VAL A 708 -38.20 -20.22 0.61
C VAL A 708 -39.09 -20.91 -0.44
N THR A 709 -38.64 -21.07 -1.68
CA THR A 709 -39.41 -21.80 -2.70
C THR A 709 -39.53 -23.28 -2.36
N THR A 710 -38.48 -23.91 -1.83
CA THR A 710 -38.49 -25.31 -1.35
C THR A 710 -39.53 -25.48 -0.24
N TRP A 711 -39.54 -24.57 0.74
CA TRP A 711 -40.55 -24.54 1.81
C TRP A 711 -41.97 -24.45 1.24
N ILE A 712 -42.24 -23.48 0.37
CA ILE A 712 -43.57 -23.24 -0.20
C ILE A 712 -44.05 -24.43 -1.06
N VAL A 713 -43.16 -25.05 -1.85
CA VAL A 713 -43.49 -26.23 -2.66
C VAL A 713 -43.84 -27.42 -1.76
N TRP A 714 -42.99 -27.78 -0.79
CA TRP A 714 -43.29 -28.90 0.12
C TRP A 714 -44.52 -28.64 1.00
N LEU A 715 -44.74 -27.38 1.43
CA LEU A 715 -45.91 -26.99 2.21
C LEU A 715 -47.20 -27.10 1.39
N SER A 716 -47.21 -26.62 0.14
CA SER A 716 -48.38 -26.70 -0.74
C SER A 716 -48.71 -28.14 -1.13
N LEU A 717 -47.72 -28.99 -1.40
CA LEU A 717 -47.92 -30.42 -1.68
C LEU A 717 -48.47 -31.19 -0.46
N GLY A 718 -48.06 -30.82 0.76
CA GLY A 718 -48.61 -31.39 2.00
C GLY A 718 -50.05 -30.94 2.27
N ILE A 719 -50.33 -29.63 2.17
CA ILE A 719 -51.67 -29.06 2.42
C ILE A 719 -52.70 -29.53 1.37
N THR A 720 -52.29 -29.72 0.11
CA THR A 720 -53.17 -30.21 -0.96
C THR A 720 -53.46 -31.72 -0.89
N GLY A 721 -52.82 -32.47 0.02
CA GLY A 721 -53.05 -33.90 0.17
C GLY A 721 -52.53 -34.76 -0.99
N ILE A 722 -51.67 -34.19 -1.85
CA ILE A 722 -51.04 -34.92 -2.97
C ILE A 722 -49.96 -35.88 -2.46
N LEU A 723 -49.31 -35.54 -1.34
CA LEU A 723 -48.37 -36.42 -0.63
C LEU A 723 -49.14 -37.44 0.24
N PRO A 724 -48.76 -38.74 0.20
CA PRO A 724 -49.30 -39.72 1.13
C PRO A 724 -49.03 -39.34 2.59
N SER A 725 -49.94 -39.70 3.50
CA SER A 725 -49.76 -39.56 4.95
C SER A 725 -48.43 -40.13 5.46
N ASP A 726 -47.97 -41.19 4.80
CA ASP A 726 -46.76 -41.96 5.15
C ASP A 726 -45.45 -41.19 4.88
N TYR A 727 -45.51 -39.98 4.31
CA TYR A 727 -44.37 -39.06 4.20
C TYR A 727 -44.18 -38.18 5.44
N LEU A 728 -45.18 -38.10 6.33
CA LEU A 728 -45.13 -37.28 7.54
C LEU A 728 -44.51 -38.06 8.72
N ASP A 729 -43.18 -38.25 8.68
CA ASP A 729 -42.45 -38.91 9.78
C ASP A 729 -42.41 -38.06 11.07
N LEU A 730 -42.79 -36.77 10.97
CA LEU A 730 -42.93 -35.82 12.07
C LEU A 730 -44.38 -35.81 12.59
N GLU A 731 -44.66 -36.60 13.64
CA GLU A 731 -45.96 -36.59 14.36
C GLU A 731 -46.27 -35.23 15.05
N GLU A 732 -45.29 -34.33 15.09
CA GLU A 732 -45.33 -33.01 15.73
C GLU A 732 -45.09 -31.89 14.69
N GLY A 733 -45.78 -30.76 14.82
CA GLY A 733 -45.69 -29.64 13.89
C GLY A 733 -46.42 -29.80 12.53
N GLY A 734 -46.59 -31.03 12.06
CA GLY A 734 -47.27 -31.33 10.79
C GLY A 734 -46.57 -30.74 9.56
N TRP A 735 -47.30 -30.60 8.45
CA TRP A 735 -46.75 -30.14 7.16
C TRP A 735 -46.01 -28.79 7.22
N TYR A 736 -46.32 -27.92 8.19
CA TYR A 736 -45.67 -26.62 8.38
C TYR A 736 -44.21 -26.73 8.83
N LEU A 737 -43.92 -27.55 9.85
CA LEU A 737 -42.57 -27.74 10.37
C LEU A 737 -41.83 -28.85 9.61
N TRP A 738 -42.55 -29.85 9.08
CA TRP A 738 -41.99 -30.84 8.16
C TRP A 738 -41.44 -30.17 6.88
N SER A 739 -42.19 -29.27 6.24
CA SER A 739 -41.69 -28.55 5.05
C SER A 739 -40.56 -27.57 5.39
N LEU A 740 -40.56 -26.98 6.59
CA LEU A 740 -39.49 -26.08 7.05
C LEU A 740 -38.15 -26.81 7.22
N SER A 741 -38.15 -28.11 7.53
CA SER A 741 -36.92 -28.91 7.66
C SER A 741 -36.06 -28.90 6.39
N PHE A 742 -36.67 -28.95 5.21
CA PHE A 742 -35.95 -28.87 3.92
C PHE A 742 -35.33 -27.49 3.69
N ALA A 743 -36.00 -26.41 4.11
CA ALA A 743 -35.42 -25.07 4.06
C ALA A 743 -34.23 -24.92 5.03
N ILE A 744 -34.33 -25.48 6.24
CA ILE A 744 -33.21 -25.56 7.20
C ILE A 744 -32.04 -26.33 6.57
N ALA A 745 -32.30 -27.51 6.00
CA ALA A 745 -31.28 -28.33 5.34
C ALA A 745 -30.58 -27.57 4.20
N VAL A 746 -31.33 -26.87 3.34
CA VAL A 746 -30.77 -26.01 2.28
C VAL A 746 -29.90 -24.90 2.86
N PHE A 747 -30.33 -24.21 3.94
CA PHE A 747 -29.51 -23.17 4.58
C PHE A 747 -28.23 -23.71 5.22
N VAL A 748 -28.30 -24.87 5.91
CA VAL A 748 -27.15 -25.51 6.58
C VAL A 748 -26.11 -25.98 5.55
N VAL A 749 -26.56 -26.67 4.50
CA VAL A 749 -25.69 -27.25 3.47
C VAL A 749 -25.04 -26.18 2.59
N ALA A 750 -25.71 -25.05 2.37
CA ALA A 750 -25.26 -24.04 1.41
C ALA A 750 -24.18 -23.07 1.93
N CYS A 751 -23.50 -23.33 3.05
CA CYS A 751 -22.48 -22.39 3.54
C CYS A 751 -21.36 -22.15 2.51
N PRO A 752 -21.05 -20.89 2.13
CA PRO A 752 -19.88 -20.54 1.32
C PRO A 752 -18.56 -20.59 2.11
N CYS A 753 -18.53 -21.31 3.24
CA CYS A 753 -17.45 -21.44 4.20
C CYS A 753 -16.08 -21.65 3.53
N GLY A 754 -15.99 -22.58 2.57
CA GLY A 754 -14.76 -22.86 1.82
C GLY A 754 -14.44 -21.85 0.72
N ILE A 755 -15.44 -21.15 0.17
CA ILE A 755 -15.29 -20.17 -0.91
C ILE A 755 -14.49 -18.96 -0.41
N GLY A 756 -14.83 -18.41 0.76
CA GLY A 756 -14.13 -17.26 1.35
C GLY A 756 -12.67 -17.55 1.72
N LEU A 757 -12.33 -18.81 2.03
CA LEU A 757 -10.98 -19.22 2.44
C LEU A 757 -10.10 -19.70 1.26
N ALA A 758 -10.71 -20.02 0.11
CA ALA A 758 -10.04 -20.66 -1.03
C ALA A 758 -8.85 -19.86 -1.58
N ALA A 759 -8.97 -18.53 -1.68
CA ALA A 759 -7.91 -17.65 -2.17
C ALA A 759 -6.90 -17.23 -1.08
N PRO A 760 -7.30 -16.67 0.08
CA PRO A 760 -6.34 -16.15 1.07
C PRO A 760 -5.42 -17.24 1.63
N CYS A 761 -5.91 -18.47 1.85
CA CYS A 761 -5.08 -19.56 2.36
C CYS A 761 -3.96 -19.95 1.38
N ALA A 762 -4.30 -20.13 0.11
CA ALA A 762 -3.31 -20.48 -0.93
C ALA A 762 -2.34 -19.33 -1.22
N LEU A 763 -2.78 -18.07 -1.10
CA LEU A 763 -1.91 -16.90 -1.23
C LEU A 763 -0.89 -16.80 -0.09
N HIS A 764 -1.33 -16.90 1.18
CA HIS A 764 -0.41 -16.81 2.33
C HIS A 764 0.65 -17.92 2.31
N VAL A 765 0.25 -19.16 1.97
CA VAL A 765 1.20 -20.28 1.79
C VAL A 765 2.13 -20.03 0.59
N GLY A 766 1.62 -19.43 -0.49
CA GLY A 766 2.41 -19.00 -1.64
C GLY A 766 3.48 -17.96 -1.29
N THR A 767 3.13 -16.93 -0.53
CA THR A 767 4.08 -15.89 -0.05
C THR A 767 5.13 -16.47 0.89
N GLY A 768 4.74 -17.36 1.82
CA GLY A 768 5.69 -18.03 2.71
C GLY A 768 6.66 -18.95 1.95
N LEU A 769 6.18 -19.68 0.95
CA LEU A 769 7.01 -20.52 0.09
C LEU A 769 7.95 -19.68 -0.79
N ALA A 770 7.47 -18.54 -1.32
CA ALA A 770 8.31 -17.58 -2.05
C ALA A 770 9.45 -17.07 -1.15
N ALA A 771 9.15 -16.63 0.08
CA ALA A 771 10.16 -16.16 1.02
C ALA A 771 11.20 -17.24 1.37
N SER A 772 10.79 -18.51 1.49
CA SER A 772 11.72 -19.63 1.70
C SER A 772 12.61 -19.96 0.49
N HIS A 773 12.26 -19.46 -0.70
CA HIS A 773 13.07 -19.48 -1.91
C HIS A 773 13.72 -18.11 -2.20
N ALA A 774 13.92 -17.27 -1.18
CA ALA A 774 14.54 -15.95 -1.28
C ALA A 774 13.78 -14.94 -2.21
N ILE A 775 12.47 -15.12 -2.39
CA ILE A 775 11.61 -14.26 -3.23
C ILE A 775 10.61 -13.50 -2.33
N LEU A 776 10.73 -12.19 -2.22
CA LEU A 776 9.80 -11.34 -1.48
C LEU A 776 8.69 -10.82 -2.40
N ALA A 777 7.43 -11.13 -2.09
CA ALA A 777 6.27 -10.68 -2.86
C ALA A 777 5.66 -9.39 -2.25
N LYS A 778 6.06 -8.22 -2.75
CA LYS A 778 5.56 -6.91 -2.30
C LYS A 778 4.15 -6.62 -2.84
N GLY A 779 3.89 -6.92 -4.12
CA GLY A 779 2.66 -6.57 -4.84
C GLY A 779 1.42 -7.43 -4.51
N GLY A 780 1.40 -8.09 -3.36
CA GLY A 780 0.25 -8.85 -2.87
C GLY A 780 -0.23 -9.98 -3.80
N GLY A 781 -1.51 -10.31 -3.70
CA GLY A 781 -2.11 -11.37 -4.52
C GLY A 781 -2.38 -10.97 -5.98
N GLU A 782 -2.35 -9.68 -6.29
CA GLU A 782 -2.44 -9.17 -7.67
C GLU A 782 -1.19 -9.57 -8.46
N ALA A 783 0.00 -9.33 -7.89
CA ALA A 783 1.28 -9.72 -8.47
C ALA A 783 1.40 -11.23 -8.73
N PHE A 784 0.97 -12.09 -7.80
CA PHE A 784 0.93 -13.55 -8.03
C PHE A 784 -0.03 -13.95 -9.15
N GLN A 785 -1.14 -13.23 -9.31
CA GLN A 785 -2.08 -13.49 -10.41
C GLN A 785 -1.48 -13.06 -11.75
N GLU A 786 -0.88 -11.88 -11.83
CA GLU A 786 -0.21 -11.36 -13.03
C GLU A 786 0.99 -12.24 -13.43
N ALA A 787 1.83 -12.64 -12.47
CA ALA A 787 2.95 -13.56 -12.69
C ALA A 787 2.48 -14.92 -13.26
N SER A 788 1.34 -15.45 -12.80
CA SER A 788 0.76 -16.70 -13.34
C SER A 788 0.18 -16.57 -14.76
N LEU A 789 0.05 -15.34 -15.26
CA LEU A 789 -0.53 -15.00 -16.56
C LEU A 789 0.47 -14.36 -17.52
N LEU A 790 1.74 -14.23 -17.13
CA LEU A 790 2.81 -13.66 -17.94
C LEU A 790 2.82 -14.25 -19.36
N ASP A 791 3.02 -13.36 -20.33
CA ASP A 791 3.22 -13.70 -21.73
C ASP A 791 4.62 -13.28 -22.20
N CYS A 792 5.14 -12.16 -21.67
CA CYS A 792 6.46 -11.61 -21.97
C CYS A 792 7.28 -11.33 -20.70
N VAL A 793 8.60 -11.52 -20.77
CA VAL A 793 9.57 -11.02 -19.76
C VAL A 793 10.63 -10.21 -20.48
N VAL A 794 10.81 -8.96 -20.04
CA VAL A 794 11.87 -8.06 -20.47
C VAL A 794 12.93 -8.01 -19.37
N PHE A 795 14.19 -8.14 -19.74
CA PHE A 795 15.34 -7.98 -18.84
C PHE A 795 16.12 -6.71 -19.20
N ASP A 796 16.63 -5.96 -18.23
CA ASP A 796 17.80 -5.12 -18.51
C ASP A 796 19.06 -5.97 -18.75
N LYS A 797 20.05 -5.40 -19.44
CA LYS A 797 21.33 -6.05 -19.70
C LYS A 797 22.31 -5.93 -18.52
N THR A 798 22.52 -4.72 -17.99
CA THR A 798 23.61 -4.45 -17.03
C THR A 798 23.18 -4.83 -15.62
N GLY A 799 23.96 -5.66 -14.91
CA GLY A 799 23.67 -6.09 -13.54
C GLY A 799 22.55 -7.13 -13.41
N THR A 800 21.55 -7.06 -14.29
CA THR A 800 20.48 -8.05 -14.41
C THR A 800 20.90 -9.31 -15.19
N LEU A 801 21.38 -9.19 -16.43
CA LEU A 801 21.83 -10.35 -17.23
C LEU A 801 23.36 -10.56 -17.16
N THR A 802 24.11 -9.48 -17.01
CA THR A 802 25.51 -9.49 -16.60
C THR A 802 25.63 -9.47 -15.08
N GLN A 803 26.85 -9.65 -14.56
CA GLN A 803 27.09 -9.67 -13.11
C GLN A 803 27.02 -8.27 -12.47
N GLY A 804 27.18 -7.19 -13.26
CA GLY A 804 27.11 -5.81 -12.74
C GLY A 804 28.35 -5.40 -11.94
N VAL A 805 29.46 -6.11 -12.15
CA VAL A 805 30.73 -5.88 -11.47
C VAL A 805 31.57 -4.92 -12.33
N GLU A 806 32.64 -4.36 -11.76
CA GLU A 806 33.66 -3.66 -12.56
C GLU A 806 34.08 -4.53 -13.77
N PRO A 807 34.10 -3.96 -14.99
CA PRO A 807 34.35 -4.73 -16.20
C PRO A 807 35.74 -5.35 -16.16
N VAL A 808 35.89 -6.57 -16.67
CA VAL A 808 37.14 -7.33 -16.61
C VAL A 808 37.81 -7.33 -17.98
N ILE A 809 39.14 -7.26 -18.01
CA ILE A 809 39.94 -7.44 -19.23
C ILE A 809 39.80 -8.90 -19.69
N THR A 810 39.05 -9.09 -20.79
CA THR A 810 38.73 -10.41 -21.39
C THR A 810 39.75 -10.86 -22.44
N ASP A 811 40.26 -9.92 -23.23
CA ASP A 811 41.33 -10.16 -24.22
C ASP A 811 42.42 -9.09 -24.09
N GLU A 812 43.66 -9.48 -24.41
CA GLU A 812 44.78 -8.56 -24.60
C GLU A 812 45.48 -8.86 -25.94
N GLU A 813 46.01 -7.80 -26.57
CA GLU A 813 46.95 -7.91 -27.69
C GLU A 813 48.05 -6.86 -27.50
N VAL A 814 49.25 -7.32 -27.17
CA VAL A 814 50.42 -6.47 -26.93
C VAL A 814 51.36 -6.61 -28.13
N LEU A 815 51.78 -5.48 -28.70
CA LEU A 815 52.39 -5.41 -30.03
C LEU A 815 53.94 -5.47 -30.02
N PRO A 816 54.65 -4.92 -29.04
CA PRO A 816 56.10 -5.14 -28.91
C PRO A 816 56.44 -6.63 -28.71
N PRO A 817 57.34 -7.22 -29.53
CA PRO A 817 57.74 -8.62 -29.40
C PRO A 817 58.77 -8.87 -28.28
N GLU A 818 59.34 -7.81 -27.70
CA GLU A 818 60.34 -7.91 -26.64
C GLU A 818 59.71 -7.88 -25.24
N ALA A 819 60.04 -8.86 -24.39
CA ALA A 819 59.53 -8.95 -23.03
C ALA A 819 59.80 -7.68 -22.19
N SER A 820 60.96 -7.05 -22.38
CA SER A 820 61.34 -5.77 -21.75
C SER A 820 60.46 -4.59 -22.17
N ALA A 821 59.94 -4.59 -23.40
CA ALA A 821 58.99 -3.58 -23.87
C ALA A 821 57.58 -3.89 -23.35
N ILE A 822 57.15 -5.15 -23.35
CA ILE A 822 55.86 -5.60 -22.78
C ILE A 822 55.72 -5.16 -21.31
N ASP A 823 56.74 -5.37 -20.49
CA ASP A 823 56.79 -4.95 -19.08
C ASP A 823 56.68 -3.42 -18.90
N ILE A 824 57.01 -2.62 -19.92
CA ILE A 824 56.83 -1.16 -19.95
C ILE A 824 55.39 -0.81 -20.37
N VAL A 825 54.75 -1.55 -21.28
CA VAL A 825 53.34 -1.29 -21.67
C VAL A 825 52.39 -1.54 -20.50
N TYR A 826 52.56 -2.62 -19.72
CA TYR A 826 51.74 -2.85 -18.52
C TYR A 826 52.01 -1.78 -17.45
N LEU A 827 53.27 -1.36 -17.26
CA LEU A 827 53.61 -0.30 -16.33
C LEU A 827 52.98 1.05 -16.74
N ALA A 828 53.02 1.39 -18.02
CA ALA A 828 52.37 2.58 -18.57
C ALA A 828 50.86 2.55 -18.35
N SER A 829 50.23 1.44 -18.71
CA SER A 829 48.79 1.22 -18.61
C SER A 829 48.31 1.30 -17.16
N ARG A 830 49.10 0.77 -16.21
CA ARG A 830 48.82 0.89 -14.78
C ARG A 830 49.00 2.32 -14.26
N LEU A 831 50.17 2.92 -14.46
CA LEU A 831 50.54 4.20 -13.83
C LEU A 831 49.74 5.40 -14.35
N LEU A 832 49.21 5.34 -15.57
CA LEU A 832 48.41 6.43 -16.13
C LEU A 832 46.94 6.37 -15.68
N GLU A 833 46.42 5.17 -15.45
CA GLU A 833 45.02 4.93 -15.06
C GLU A 833 44.82 4.78 -13.53
N GLU A 834 45.89 4.64 -12.74
CA GLU A 834 45.86 4.49 -11.27
C GLU A 834 45.22 5.69 -10.53
N GLY A 835 45.03 6.82 -11.22
CA GLY A 835 44.32 7.99 -10.71
C GLY A 835 42.89 8.20 -11.23
N SER A 836 42.42 7.44 -12.24
CA SER A 836 41.08 7.63 -12.81
C SER A 836 40.00 6.85 -12.05
N ILE A 837 38.84 7.48 -11.90
CA ILE A 837 37.65 6.90 -11.27
C ILE A 837 36.89 5.98 -12.27
N HIS A 838 37.21 6.06 -13.57
CA HIS A 838 36.45 5.39 -14.62
C HIS A 838 36.51 3.85 -14.52
N PRO A 839 35.41 3.09 -14.68
CA PRO A 839 35.42 1.63 -14.52
C PRO A 839 36.40 0.91 -15.46
N LEU A 840 36.62 1.43 -16.67
CA LEU A 840 37.61 0.90 -17.62
C LEU A 840 39.07 1.12 -17.17
N ALA A 841 39.33 2.21 -16.45
CA ALA A 841 40.65 2.51 -15.89
C ALA A 841 41.01 1.49 -14.80
N ARG A 842 40.07 1.29 -13.86
CA ARG A 842 40.19 0.30 -12.77
C ARG A 842 40.37 -1.13 -13.29
N ALA A 843 39.67 -1.49 -14.38
CA ALA A 843 39.85 -2.75 -15.09
C ALA A 843 41.30 -2.97 -15.56
N ILE A 844 41.90 -1.97 -16.23
CA ILE A 844 43.30 -2.00 -16.67
C ILE A 844 44.25 -2.05 -15.48
N VAL A 845 44.06 -1.20 -14.47
CA VAL A 845 44.94 -1.11 -13.29
C VAL A 845 44.99 -2.46 -12.56
N SER A 846 43.82 -3.05 -12.26
CA SER A 846 43.71 -4.35 -11.58
C SER A 846 44.40 -5.45 -12.38
N TYR A 847 44.16 -5.51 -13.70
CA TYR A 847 44.76 -6.51 -14.57
C TYR A 847 46.29 -6.38 -14.68
N CYS A 848 46.79 -5.16 -14.94
CA CYS A 848 48.22 -4.89 -15.07
C CYS A 848 48.97 -5.04 -13.74
N GLN A 849 48.32 -4.81 -12.59
CA GLN A 849 48.91 -4.98 -11.26
C GLN A 849 49.26 -6.44 -10.92
N HIS A 850 48.65 -7.42 -11.61
CA HIS A 850 48.99 -8.85 -11.47
C HIS A 850 49.97 -9.38 -12.53
N LYS A 851 50.36 -8.57 -13.53
CA LYS A 851 51.40 -8.92 -14.51
C LYS A 851 52.80 -8.62 -13.96
N ARG A 852 53.85 -9.07 -14.67
CA ARG A 852 55.21 -8.54 -14.45
C ARG A 852 55.25 -7.10 -14.96
N ALA A 853 56.02 -6.26 -14.27
CA ALA A 853 56.13 -4.84 -14.56
C ALA A 853 57.55 -4.35 -14.31
N ALA A 854 58.00 -3.42 -15.16
CA ALA A 854 59.22 -2.67 -14.96
C ALA A 854 59.12 -1.75 -13.71
N LYS A 855 60.24 -1.16 -13.27
CA LYS A 855 60.22 -0.13 -12.21
C LYS A 855 60.18 1.26 -12.82
N GLY A 856 59.32 2.11 -12.28
CA GLY A 856 59.09 3.46 -12.78
C GLY A 856 58.07 4.25 -11.97
N ARG A 857 57.76 5.46 -12.44
CA ARG A 857 56.76 6.36 -11.84
C ARG A 857 56.07 7.20 -12.91
N CYS A 858 54.86 7.67 -12.62
CA CYS A 858 54.23 8.72 -13.40
C CYS A 858 54.89 10.07 -13.08
N ILE A 859 55.11 10.91 -14.10
CA ILE A 859 55.57 12.30 -13.95
C ILE A 859 54.39 13.26 -14.13
N SER A 860 53.53 12.99 -15.10
CA SER A 860 52.29 13.72 -15.34
C SER A 860 51.24 12.80 -15.94
N ALA A 861 49.99 12.99 -15.54
CA ALA A 861 48.80 12.38 -16.14
C ALA A 861 47.71 13.45 -16.28
N GLU A 862 46.99 13.42 -17.39
CA GLU A 862 45.92 14.33 -17.76
C GLU A 862 44.76 13.51 -18.35
N GLU A 863 43.59 13.58 -17.72
CA GLU A 863 42.40 12.84 -18.16
C GLU A 863 41.59 13.70 -19.15
N VAL A 864 41.52 13.25 -20.41
CA VAL A 864 40.89 13.98 -21.51
C VAL A 864 39.45 13.47 -21.70
N ALA A 865 38.50 14.24 -21.18
CA ALA A 865 37.08 13.90 -21.14
C ALA A 865 36.53 13.37 -22.48
N GLY A 866 35.92 12.18 -22.45
CA GLY A 866 35.34 11.52 -23.63
C GLY A 866 36.35 10.90 -24.60
N LYS A 867 37.65 10.89 -24.27
CA LYS A 867 38.74 10.36 -25.11
C LYS A 867 39.59 9.30 -24.40
N GLY A 868 40.10 9.62 -23.21
CA GLY A 868 40.97 8.76 -22.40
C GLY A 868 42.09 9.57 -21.72
N SER A 869 43.15 8.90 -21.28
CA SER A 869 44.21 9.48 -20.45
C SER A 869 45.51 9.69 -21.24
N LYS A 870 46.23 10.79 -20.95
CA LYS A 870 47.53 11.12 -21.56
C LYS A 870 48.56 11.47 -20.49
N GLY A 871 49.82 11.10 -20.67
CA GLY A 871 50.85 11.46 -19.69
C GLY A 871 52.28 11.07 -20.04
N ILE A 872 53.20 11.41 -19.14
CA ILE A 872 54.63 11.08 -19.23
C ILE A 872 55.00 10.18 -18.05
N ILE A 873 55.65 9.06 -18.36
CA ILE A 873 56.14 8.09 -17.40
C ILE A 873 57.66 7.96 -17.49
N GLU A 874 58.29 7.68 -16.35
CA GLU A 874 59.68 7.29 -16.24
C GLU A 874 59.75 5.79 -16.01
N ALA A 875 60.36 5.02 -16.91
CA ALA A 875 60.48 3.56 -16.81
C ALA A 875 61.92 3.12 -17.10
N ASN A 876 62.54 2.39 -16.17
CA ASN A 876 63.93 1.94 -16.24
C ASN A 876 64.97 3.07 -16.53
N GLY A 877 64.65 4.32 -16.20
CA GLY A 877 65.49 5.51 -16.45
C GLY A 877 65.23 6.23 -17.77
N ASN A 878 64.38 5.69 -18.65
CA ASN A 878 63.95 6.35 -19.89
C ASN A 878 62.58 7.03 -19.71
N LEU A 879 62.35 8.10 -20.48
CA LEU A 879 61.08 8.81 -20.53
C LEU A 879 60.23 8.32 -21.71
N PHE A 880 58.97 7.97 -21.44
CA PHE A 880 57.98 7.62 -22.44
C PHE A 880 56.75 8.54 -22.29
N GLU A 881 56.18 8.97 -23.40
CA GLU A 881 54.86 9.61 -23.43
C GLU A 881 53.83 8.58 -23.85
N ALA A 882 52.75 8.47 -23.10
CA ALA A 882 51.70 7.46 -23.25
C ALA A 882 50.35 8.13 -23.49
N ILE A 883 49.55 7.53 -24.37
CA ILE A 883 48.13 7.82 -24.55
C ILE A 883 47.33 6.52 -24.47
N ILE A 884 46.23 6.57 -23.72
CA ILE A 884 45.29 5.47 -23.50
C ILE A 884 43.91 5.99 -23.84
N GLY A 885 43.09 5.26 -24.59
CA GLY A 885 41.74 5.71 -24.88
C GLY A 885 41.07 5.05 -26.06
N ASN A 886 40.13 5.78 -26.66
CA ASN A 886 39.35 5.32 -27.81
C ASN A 886 40.00 5.65 -29.16
N GLU A 887 39.45 5.05 -30.21
CA GLU A 887 39.86 5.18 -31.63
C GLU A 887 40.07 6.64 -32.07
N ARG A 888 39.16 7.57 -31.69
CA ARG A 888 39.30 8.99 -32.05
C ARG A 888 40.53 9.64 -31.41
N PHE A 889 40.91 9.22 -30.21
CA PHE A 889 42.08 9.75 -29.50
C PHE A 889 43.40 9.27 -30.13
N MET A 890 43.38 8.10 -30.76
CA MET A 890 44.48 7.54 -31.54
C MET A 890 44.58 8.24 -32.91
N ASP A 891 43.45 8.45 -33.59
CA ASP A 891 43.37 9.22 -34.84
C ASP A 891 43.91 10.66 -34.67
N GLU A 892 43.53 11.35 -33.58
CA GLU A 892 44.00 12.71 -33.25
C GLU A 892 45.51 12.81 -32.95
N HIS A 893 46.19 11.68 -32.75
CA HIS A 893 47.64 11.61 -32.49
C HIS A 893 48.43 10.90 -33.62
N ASP A 894 47.84 10.78 -34.81
CA ASP A 894 48.42 10.14 -36.01
C ASP A 894 48.90 8.68 -35.78
N VAL A 895 48.23 7.94 -34.87
CA VAL A 895 48.59 6.54 -34.54
C VAL A 895 48.20 5.60 -35.67
N VAL A 896 49.19 5.01 -36.34
CA VAL A 896 48.96 4.12 -37.48
C VAL A 896 48.53 2.72 -37.03
N MET A 897 47.23 2.44 -37.10
CA MET A 897 46.66 1.11 -36.92
C MET A 897 47.06 0.17 -38.09
N SER A 898 47.50 -1.06 -37.77
CA SER A 898 47.72 -2.09 -38.80
C SER A 898 46.38 -2.67 -39.31
N PRO A 899 46.28 -3.17 -40.56
CA PRO A 899 45.06 -3.81 -41.06
C PRO A 899 44.60 -5.00 -40.19
N GLN A 900 45.54 -5.74 -39.60
CA GLN A 900 45.26 -6.83 -38.67
C GLN A 900 44.64 -6.27 -37.38
N ASN A 901 45.22 -5.22 -36.80
CA ASN A 901 44.77 -4.57 -35.57
C ASN A 901 43.36 -3.97 -35.76
N SER A 902 43.10 -3.33 -36.89
CA SER A 902 41.77 -2.81 -37.25
C SER A 902 40.73 -3.93 -37.39
N SER A 903 41.10 -5.07 -37.99
CA SER A 903 40.21 -6.24 -38.06
C SER A 903 39.91 -6.84 -36.68
N ARG A 904 40.90 -6.82 -35.77
CA ARG A 904 40.77 -7.27 -34.38
C ARG A 904 39.88 -6.35 -33.55
N LEU A 905 40.08 -5.04 -33.69
CA LEU A 905 39.24 -3.99 -33.09
C LEU A 905 37.78 -4.14 -33.53
N ALA A 906 37.54 -4.40 -34.82
CA ALA A 906 36.20 -4.66 -35.33
C ALA A 906 35.60 -5.95 -34.75
N ALA A 907 36.37 -7.05 -34.68
CA ALA A 907 35.92 -8.31 -34.10
C ALA A 907 35.55 -8.18 -32.61
N TRP A 908 36.40 -7.58 -31.79
CA TRP A 908 36.10 -7.39 -30.37
C TRP A 908 34.93 -6.42 -30.11
N LYS A 909 34.79 -5.35 -30.92
CA LYS A 909 33.58 -4.50 -30.91
C LYS A 909 32.33 -5.32 -31.28
N GLN A 910 32.45 -6.28 -32.20
CA GLN A 910 31.36 -7.18 -32.62
C GLN A 910 31.05 -8.29 -31.60
N ASP A 911 32.02 -8.70 -30.77
CA ASP A 911 31.79 -9.51 -29.56
C ASP A 911 31.04 -8.73 -28.46
N GLY A 912 30.89 -7.40 -28.62
CA GLY A 912 30.29 -6.48 -27.64
C GLY A 912 31.27 -5.94 -26.60
N LYS A 913 32.58 -6.14 -26.77
CA LYS A 913 33.61 -5.71 -25.82
C LYS A 913 33.94 -4.22 -26.00
N SER A 914 34.12 -3.51 -24.90
CA SER A 914 34.69 -2.17 -24.90
C SER A 914 36.20 -2.26 -25.08
N VAL A 915 36.72 -1.82 -26.23
CA VAL A 915 38.14 -1.90 -26.56
C VAL A 915 38.85 -0.60 -26.24
N ILE A 916 39.95 -0.70 -25.50
CA ILE A 916 40.83 0.39 -25.08
C ILE A 916 42.14 0.23 -25.83
N LEU A 917 42.63 1.32 -26.42
CA LEU A 917 43.86 1.36 -27.20
C LEU A 917 44.94 2.07 -26.39
N VAL A 918 46.17 1.56 -26.42
CA VAL A 918 47.34 2.14 -25.75
C VAL A 918 48.43 2.38 -26.78
N ALA A 919 48.90 3.62 -26.90
CA ALA A 919 50.04 3.98 -27.75
C ALA A 919 51.13 4.69 -26.95
N LEU A 920 52.38 4.47 -27.35
CA LEU A 920 53.58 4.96 -26.68
C LEU A 920 54.49 5.70 -27.67
N ARG A 921 55.30 6.61 -27.15
CA ARG A 921 56.52 7.07 -27.83
C ARG A 921 57.69 7.22 -26.86
N SER A 922 58.87 6.78 -27.30
CA SER A 922 60.13 6.91 -26.56
C SER A 922 60.78 8.29 -26.79
N ASN A 923 61.69 8.66 -25.89
CA ASN A 923 62.54 9.84 -25.96
C ASN A 923 63.96 9.45 -26.35
N ASP A 924 64.31 9.62 -27.63
CA ASP A 924 65.66 9.40 -28.16
C ASP A 924 66.38 10.74 -28.35
N ASN A 925 67.63 10.84 -27.88
CA ASN A 925 68.45 12.06 -28.01
C ASN A 925 67.75 13.35 -27.52
N SER A 926 67.05 13.25 -26.38
CA SER A 926 66.33 14.35 -25.70
C SER A 926 65.20 15.02 -26.50
N ALA A 927 64.66 14.35 -27.53
CA ALA A 927 63.39 14.69 -28.13
C ALA A 927 62.50 13.44 -28.22
N PHE A 928 61.21 13.57 -27.90
CA PHE A 928 60.27 12.49 -28.15
C PHE A 928 60.15 12.19 -29.64
N SER A 929 59.98 10.90 -29.99
CA SER A 929 59.74 10.49 -31.37
C SER A 929 58.57 11.27 -31.99
N SER A 930 58.68 11.57 -33.28
CA SER A 930 57.68 12.37 -34.01
C SER A 930 56.33 11.67 -34.18
N LYS A 931 56.23 10.38 -33.83
CA LYS A 931 55.00 9.58 -33.91
C LYS A 931 54.77 8.75 -32.66
N PHE A 932 53.49 8.50 -32.37
CA PHE A 932 53.06 7.46 -31.44
C PHE A 932 52.92 6.13 -32.17
N GLU A 933 53.35 5.04 -31.53
CA GLU A 933 53.17 3.68 -32.02
C GLU A 933 52.21 2.93 -31.10
N LEU A 934 51.26 2.18 -31.68
CA LEU A 934 50.30 1.40 -30.91
C LEU A 934 51.04 0.26 -30.19
N ALA A 935 50.94 0.24 -28.86
CA ALA A 935 51.69 -0.65 -27.98
C ALA A 935 50.84 -1.81 -27.45
N ALA A 936 49.55 -1.57 -27.16
CA ALA A 936 48.61 -2.61 -26.79
C ALA A 936 47.16 -2.26 -27.13
N MET A 937 46.32 -3.30 -27.15
CA MET A 937 44.87 -3.23 -27.21
C MET A 937 44.31 -4.14 -26.11
N PHE A 938 43.36 -3.63 -25.32
CA PHE A 938 42.69 -4.37 -24.25
C PHE A 938 41.18 -4.39 -24.48
N ALA A 939 40.54 -5.55 -24.38
CA ALA A 939 39.09 -5.67 -24.55
C ALA A 939 38.43 -5.99 -23.20
N THR A 940 37.59 -5.08 -22.69
CA THR A 940 36.84 -5.27 -21.44
C THR A 940 35.41 -5.71 -21.71
N ALA A 941 34.84 -6.53 -20.83
CA ALA A 941 33.40 -6.77 -20.76
C ALA A 941 32.93 -6.90 -19.30
N ASP A 942 31.65 -6.57 -19.07
CA ASP A 942 30.92 -7.00 -17.87
C ASP A 942 30.48 -8.45 -18.09
N PRO A 943 30.94 -9.43 -17.29
CA PRO A 943 30.71 -10.85 -17.55
C PRO A 943 29.23 -11.21 -17.45
N ILE A 944 28.78 -12.09 -18.36
CA ILE A 944 27.43 -12.65 -18.35
C ILE A 944 27.29 -13.60 -17.14
N ARG A 945 26.11 -13.63 -16.51
CA ARG A 945 25.77 -14.59 -15.45
C ARG A 945 25.74 -16.02 -16.00
N GLU A 946 26.40 -16.96 -15.34
CA GLU A 946 26.52 -18.36 -15.81
C GLU A 946 25.14 -19.04 -15.95
N GLU A 947 24.19 -18.68 -15.09
CA GLU A 947 22.82 -19.17 -15.10
C GLU A 947 21.94 -18.53 -16.18
N ALA A 948 22.31 -17.37 -16.74
CA ALA A 948 21.44 -16.60 -17.64
C ALA A 948 21.01 -17.39 -18.89
N PRO A 949 21.90 -18.03 -19.68
CA PRO A 949 21.48 -18.81 -20.86
C PRO A 949 20.47 -19.92 -20.51
N PHE A 950 20.64 -20.57 -19.35
CA PHE A 950 19.74 -21.61 -18.86
C PHE A 950 18.37 -21.05 -18.45
N VAL A 951 18.34 -19.91 -17.73
CA VAL A 951 17.09 -19.25 -17.33
C VAL A 951 16.32 -18.73 -18.55
N ILE A 952 17.01 -18.11 -19.52
CA ILE A 952 16.41 -17.67 -20.78
C ILE A 952 15.82 -18.87 -21.55
N GLN A 953 16.54 -19.99 -21.62
CA GLN A 953 16.03 -21.21 -22.24
C GLN A 953 14.80 -21.77 -21.49
N GLY A 954 14.83 -21.79 -20.15
CA GLY A 954 13.73 -22.27 -19.31
C GLY A 954 12.45 -21.44 -19.48
N LEU A 955 12.57 -20.11 -19.47
CA LEU A 955 11.44 -19.20 -19.72
C LEU A 955 10.83 -19.43 -21.12
N ARG A 956 11.67 -19.55 -22.16
CA ARG A 956 11.22 -19.84 -23.53
C ARG A 956 10.59 -21.22 -23.66
N ALA A 957 11.11 -22.24 -22.97
CA ALA A 957 10.53 -23.59 -22.92
C ALA A 957 9.15 -23.61 -22.23
N SER A 958 9.00 -22.85 -21.14
CA SER A 958 7.70 -22.61 -20.48
C SER A 958 6.74 -21.75 -21.32
N GLY A 959 7.20 -21.15 -22.42
CA GLY A 959 6.41 -20.38 -23.38
C GLY A 959 6.31 -18.88 -23.09
N ILE A 960 7.22 -18.30 -22.29
CA ILE A 960 7.39 -16.84 -22.19
C ILE A 960 8.17 -16.38 -23.45
N ASP A 961 7.71 -15.30 -24.08
CA ASP A 961 8.56 -14.58 -25.03
C ASP A 961 9.51 -13.67 -24.24
N VAL A 962 10.82 -13.86 -24.45
CA VAL A 962 11.88 -13.15 -23.71
C VAL A 962 12.49 -12.06 -24.58
N TRP A 963 12.72 -10.88 -23.97
CA TRP A 963 13.27 -9.67 -24.58
C TRP A 963 14.40 -9.08 -23.71
N MET A 964 15.31 -8.33 -24.34
CA MET A 964 16.32 -7.51 -23.67
C MET A 964 16.05 -6.03 -23.96
N ILE A 965 16.17 -5.18 -22.94
CA ILE A 965 16.25 -3.73 -23.08
C ILE A 965 17.60 -3.23 -22.54
N THR A 966 18.17 -2.17 -23.12
CA THR A 966 19.42 -1.58 -22.64
C THR A 966 19.68 -0.18 -23.21
N GLY A 967 20.49 0.62 -22.52
CA GLY A 967 21.06 1.85 -23.03
C GLY A 967 22.29 1.65 -23.92
N ASP A 968 22.87 0.44 -23.95
CA ASP A 968 24.05 0.11 -24.74
C ASP A 968 23.83 0.27 -26.26
N ASN A 969 24.93 0.43 -27.00
CA ASN A 969 24.95 0.42 -28.46
C ASN A 969 24.28 -0.87 -29.03
N PRO A 970 23.42 -0.77 -30.06
CA PRO A 970 22.82 -1.93 -30.74
C PRO A 970 23.79 -3.06 -31.13
N ILE A 971 25.05 -2.76 -31.45
CA ILE A 971 26.08 -3.78 -31.75
C ILE A 971 26.35 -4.63 -30.49
N THR A 972 26.72 -3.97 -29.38
CA THR A 972 26.98 -4.61 -28.08
C THR A 972 25.76 -5.37 -27.57
N ALA A 973 24.58 -4.76 -27.62
CA ALA A 973 23.33 -5.39 -27.18
C ALA A 973 23.01 -6.65 -27.99
N SER A 974 23.19 -6.61 -29.32
CA SER A 974 22.98 -7.78 -30.19
C SER A 974 23.99 -8.90 -29.92
N ALA A 975 25.25 -8.54 -29.62
CA ALA A 975 26.30 -9.50 -29.28
C ALA A 975 25.96 -10.27 -27.99
N VAL A 976 25.71 -9.54 -26.88
CA VAL A 976 25.32 -10.14 -25.59
C VAL A 976 24.04 -10.96 -25.72
N ALA A 977 23.02 -10.44 -26.42
CA ALA A 977 21.77 -11.17 -26.67
C ALA A 977 22.01 -12.51 -27.39
N SER A 978 22.87 -12.54 -28.40
CA SER A 978 23.18 -13.76 -29.14
C SER A 978 23.88 -14.83 -28.28
N GLN A 979 24.75 -14.40 -27.36
CA GLN A 979 25.48 -15.30 -26.44
C GLN A 979 24.52 -15.99 -25.43
N ILE A 980 23.47 -15.30 -24.97
CA ILE A 980 22.43 -15.86 -24.08
C ILE A 980 21.21 -16.45 -24.83
N GLY A 981 21.24 -16.48 -26.16
CA GLY A 981 20.17 -17.06 -26.96
C GLY A 981 18.88 -16.23 -27.06
N ILE A 982 18.95 -14.91 -26.88
CA ILE A 982 17.90 -13.96 -27.30
C ILE A 982 18.13 -13.62 -28.78
N SER A 983 17.05 -13.58 -29.58
CA SER A 983 17.12 -13.28 -31.01
C SER A 983 17.02 -11.77 -31.27
N ALA A 984 17.70 -11.27 -32.31
CA ALA A 984 17.87 -9.83 -32.57
C ALA A 984 16.56 -9.06 -32.82
N ASP A 985 15.46 -9.74 -33.16
CA ASP A 985 14.10 -9.18 -33.22
C ASP A 985 13.56 -8.76 -31.82
N ARG A 986 14.27 -9.10 -30.74
CA ARG A 986 13.83 -8.98 -29.35
C ARG A 986 14.80 -8.18 -28.46
N VAL A 987 15.65 -7.38 -29.10
CA VAL A 987 16.65 -6.54 -28.44
C VAL A 987 16.29 -5.08 -28.68
N ILE A 988 16.06 -4.32 -27.60
CA ILE A 988 15.74 -2.90 -27.65
C ILE A 988 16.92 -2.14 -27.04
N ALA A 989 17.77 -1.56 -27.91
CA ALA A 989 19.06 -0.99 -27.54
C ALA A 989 19.10 0.53 -27.77
N GLY A 990 20.06 1.21 -27.12
CA GLY A 990 20.21 2.66 -27.18
C GLY A 990 19.11 3.47 -26.48
N VAL A 991 18.40 2.87 -25.51
CA VAL A 991 17.20 3.45 -24.88
C VAL A 991 17.56 4.28 -23.63
N LEU A 992 17.06 5.50 -23.53
CA LEU A 992 17.21 6.35 -22.33
C LEU A 992 16.35 5.82 -21.16
N PRO A 993 16.74 6.05 -19.88
CA PRO A 993 15.97 5.56 -18.72
C PRO A 993 14.49 5.98 -18.71
N SER A 994 14.18 7.19 -19.18
CA SER A 994 12.81 7.69 -19.36
C SER A 994 12.03 6.91 -20.42
N GLU A 995 12.67 6.57 -21.53
CA GLU A 995 12.07 5.88 -22.69
C GLU A 995 11.82 4.39 -22.43
N LYS A 996 12.57 3.76 -21.51
CA LYS A 996 12.36 2.35 -21.14
C LYS A 996 10.90 2.08 -20.75
N ALA A 997 10.29 3.00 -20.00
CA ALA A 997 8.88 2.90 -19.59
C ALA A 997 7.91 2.89 -20.78
N ASP A 998 8.16 3.68 -21.83
CA ASP A 998 7.34 3.68 -23.05
C ASP A 998 7.56 2.43 -23.90
N LYS A 999 8.78 1.87 -23.91
CA LYS A 999 9.04 0.57 -24.55
C LYS A 999 8.33 -0.60 -23.86
N ILE A 1000 8.15 -0.56 -22.54
CA ILE A 1000 7.28 -1.52 -21.83
C ILE A 1000 5.80 -1.34 -22.26
N ARG A 1001 5.31 -0.10 -22.40
CA ARG A 1001 3.92 0.18 -22.88
C ARG A 1001 3.70 -0.30 -24.31
N GLU A 1002 4.68 -0.12 -25.18
CA GLU A 1002 4.70 -0.61 -26.56
C GLU A 1002 4.59 -2.15 -26.58
N LEU A 1003 5.47 -2.86 -25.86
CA LEU A 1003 5.44 -4.32 -25.76
C LEU A 1003 4.13 -4.87 -25.18
N GLN A 1004 3.54 -4.20 -24.18
CA GLN A 1004 2.23 -4.56 -23.64
C GLN A 1004 1.11 -4.52 -24.68
N SER A 1005 1.21 -3.65 -25.70
CA SER A 1005 0.23 -3.55 -26.79
C SER A 1005 0.50 -4.49 -27.98
N ILE A 1006 1.77 -4.86 -28.22
CA ILE A 1006 2.21 -5.58 -29.43
C ILE A 1006 2.40 -7.10 -29.22
N ALA A 1007 2.85 -7.54 -28.03
CA ALA A 1007 3.39 -8.90 -27.87
C ALA A 1007 2.36 -10.03 -28.15
N THR A 1008 2.75 -10.97 -29.01
CA THR A 1008 1.85 -12.00 -29.56
C THR A 1008 1.46 -13.08 -28.55
N ILE A 1009 0.18 -13.12 -28.17
CA ILE A 1009 -0.37 -14.09 -27.21
C ILE A 1009 -0.26 -15.53 -27.74
N ARG A 1010 0.64 -16.33 -27.15
CA ARG A 1010 0.72 -17.78 -27.37
C ARG A 1010 -0.10 -18.54 -26.30
N PRO A 1011 -1.20 -19.23 -26.65
CA PRO A 1011 -2.12 -19.79 -25.65
C PRO A 1011 -1.57 -21.06 -24.97
N ARG A 1012 -0.97 -20.86 -23.79
CA ARG A 1012 -0.22 -21.84 -22.96
C ARG A 1012 -0.98 -23.10 -22.50
N SER A 1013 -2.31 -23.15 -22.55
CA SER A 1013 -3.06 -24.32 -22.03
C SER A 1013 -4.38 -24.57 -22.76
N ILE A 1014 -4.89 -25.80 -22.66
CA ILE A 1014 -6.20 -26.21 -23.20
C ILE A 1014 -7.33 -25.32 -22.66
N VAL A 1015 -7.26 -24.97 -21.37
CA VAL A 1015 -8.23 -24.06 -20.73
C VAL A 1015 -8.09 -22.62 -21.27
N ARG A 1016 -6.86 -22.13 -21.51
CA ARG A 1016 -6.64 -20.80 -22.14
C ARG A 1016 -7.18 -20.80 -23.59
N ARG A 1017 -6.96 -21.87 -24.37
CA ARG A 1017 -7.54 -22.06 -25.70
C ARG A 1017 -9.07 -22.09 -25.69
N PHE A 1018 -9.71 -22.77 -24.73
CA PHE A 1018 -11.17 -22.79 -24.58
C PHE A 1018 -11.72 -21.40 -24.22
N ILE A 1019 -11.09 -20.70 -23.27
CA ILE A 1019 -11.46 -19.33 -22.90
C ILE A 1019 -11.29 -18.37 -24.10
N ASP A 1020 -10.21 -18.49 -24.87
CA ASP A 1020 -9.99 -17.66 -26.05
C ASP A 1020 -10.99 -18.00 -27.18
N TRP A 1021 -11.41 -19.27 -27.32
CA TRP A 1021 -12.50 -19.66 -28.23
C TRP A 1021 -13.84 -19.03 -27.82
N VAL A 1022 -14.20 -19.06 -26.52
CA VAL A 1022 -15.41 -18.39 -26.01
C VAL A 1022 -15.35 -16.87 -26.18
N LEU A 1023 -14.20 -16.24 -25.91
CA LEU A 1023 -14.04 -14.79 -25.99
C LEU A 1023 -14.02 -14.28 -27.44
N ARG A 1024 -13.46 -15.04 -28.40
CA ARG A 1024 -13.51 -14.70 -29.83
C ARG A 1024 -14.95 -14.60 -30.37
N HIS A 1025 -15.89 -15.36 -29.81
CA HIS A 1025 -17.33 -15.24 -30.13
C HIS A 1025 -18.02 -14.01 -29.53
N ARG A 1026 -17.30 -13.14 -28.80
CA ARG A 1026 -17.80 -11.87 -28.24
C ARG A 1026 -17.16 -10.61 -28.84
N GLY A 1027 -16.44 -10.73 -29.96
CA GLY A 1027 -16.08 -9.59 -30.83
C GLY A 1027 -15.03 -8.61 -30.33
N ASN A 1028 -14.48 -8.76 -29.12
CA ASN A 1028 -13.38 -7.92 -28.63
C ASN A 1028 -12.03 -8.54 -28.99
N THR A 1029 -11.33 -7.97 -29.98
CA THR A 1029 -10.23 -8.62 -30.71
C THR A 1029 -8.83 -8.12 -30.39
N GLN A 1030 -8.63 -7.18 -29.46
CA GLN A 1030 -7.31 -6.85 -28.92
C GLN A 1030 -7.27 -7.08 -27.41
N ARG A 1031 -6.23 -7.77 -26.96
CA ARG A 1031 -5.99 -8.09 -25.56
C ARG A 1031 -4.53 -7.72 -25.25
N ARG A 1032 -4.32 -6.85 -24.27
CA ARG A 1032 -3.00 -6.44 -23.78
C ARG A 1032 -2.24 -7.66 -23.29
N ALA A 1033 -0.96 -7.78 -23.66
CA ALA A 1033 -0.06 -8.81 -23.15
C ALA A 1033 0.39 -8.46 -21.73
N ILE A 1034 0.59 -9.48 -20.89
CA ILE A 1034 1.11 -9.29 -19.52
C ILE A 1034 2.65 -9.33 -19.59
N VAL A 1035 3.29 -8.21 -19.27
CA VAL A 1035 4.74 -8.00 -19.40
C VAL A 1035 5.39 -7.87 -18.03
N ALA A 1036 6.39 -8.71 -17.74
CA ALA A 1036 7.33 -8.47 -16.65
C ALA A 1036 8.50 -7.58 -17.11
N MET A 1037 9.03 -6.79 -16.19
CA MET A 1037 10.35 -6.16 -16.31
C MET A 1037 11.22 -6.70 -15.18
N VAL A 1038 12.43 -7.15 -15.51
CA VAL A 1038 13.48 -7.55 -14.55
C VAL A 1038 14.58 -6.50 -14.63
N GLY A 1039 14.94 -5.92 -13.49
CA GLY A 1039 15.95 -4.85 -13.41
C GLY A 1039 16.53 -4.72 -12.01
N ASP A 1040 17.61 -3.96 -11.91
CA ASP A 1040 18.36 -3.72 -10.66
C ASP A 1040 18.80 -2.25 -10.53
N GLY A 1041 19.01 -1.54 -11.63
CA GLY A 1041 19.45 -0.14 -11.60
C GLY A 1041 18.35 0.87 -11.26
N ILE A 1042 18.74 2.03 -10.71
CA ILE A 1042 17.87 3.20 -10.54
C ILE A 1042 17.17 3.60 -11.85
N ASN A 1043 17.87 3.38 -12.97
CA ASN A 1043 17.43 3.62 -14.34
C ASN A 1043 16.24 2.74 -14.79
N ASP A 1044 15.97 1.64 -14.08
CA ASP A 1044 14.91 0.68 -14.40
C ASP A 1044 13.64 0.91 -13.58
N SER A 1045 13.73 1.67 -12.48
CA SER A 1045 12.58 1.99 -11.63
C SER A 1045 11.35 2.56 -12.38
N PRO A 1046 11.47 3.39 -13.44
CA PRO A 1046 10.31 3.82 -14.22
C PRO A 1046 9.68 2.65 -14.99
N ALA A 1047 10.49 1.76 -15.58
CA ALA A 1047 10.03 0.60 -16.33
C ALA A 1047 9.43 -0.48 -15.41
N LEU A 1048 10.05 -0.73 -14.25
CA LEU A 1048 9.54 -1.62 -13.20
C LEU A 1048 8.15 -1.19 -12.69
N SER A 1049 7.92 0.12 -12.55
CA SER A 1049 6.63 0.68 -12.12
C SER A 1049 5.50 0.56 -13.16
N VAL A 1050 5.86 0.47 -14.45
CA VAL A 1050 4.93 0.44 -15.60
C VAL A 1050 4.68 -0.97 -16.12
N ALA A 1051 5.58 -1.91 -15.80
CA ALA A 1051 5.39 -3.34 -16.06
C ALA A 1051 4.21 -3.92 -15.27
N ASP A 1052 3.56 -4.93 -15.84
CA ASP A 1052 2.52 -5.68 -15.13
C ASP A 1052 3.12 -6.51 -13.99
N VAL A 1053 4.38 -6.92 -14.14
CA VAL A 1053 5.16 -7.54 -13.06
C VAL A 1053 6.58 -6.96 -13.04
N GLY A 1054 6.78 -5.86 -12.30
CA GLY A 1054 8.13 -5.40 -11.98
C GLY A 1054 8.82 -6.38 -11.01
N ILE A 1055 10.05 -6.78 -11.32
CA ILE A 1055 10.87 -7.71 -10.54
C ILE A 1055 12.25 -7.09 -10.32
N ALA A 1056 12.58 -6.79 -9.07
CA ALA A 1056 13.90 -6.32 -8.67
C ALA A 1056 14.82 -7.49 -8.34
N ILE A 1057 16.11 -7.37 -8.66
CA ILE A 1057 17.17 -8.25 -8.13
C ILE A 1057 17.77 -7.59 -6.87
N GLY A 1058 18.12 -8.39 -5.87
CA GLY A 1058 18.50 -7.93 -4.53
C GLY A 1058 19.88 -7.30 -4.40
N SER A 1059 20.70 -7.33 -5.46
CA SER A 1059 21.89 -6.48 -5.62
C SER A 1059 21.57 -5.13 -6.27
N GLY A 1060 20.29 -4.84 -6.50
CA GLY A 1060 19.80 -3.63 -7.14
C GLY A 1060 19.43 -2.53 -6.16
N SER A 1061 19.48 -1.31 -6.66
CA SER A 1061 19.20 -0.08 -5.91
C SER A 1061 17.86 -0.06 -5.19
N ASP A 1062 17.83 0.67 -4.06
CA ASP A 1062 16.65 0.94 -3.23
C ASP A 1062 15.43 1.36 -4.06
N VAL A 1063 15.62 2.19 -5.10
CA VAL A 1063 14.54 2.69 -5.97
C VAL A 1063 13.94 1.58 -6.85
N ALA A 1064 14.75 0.63 -7.32
CA ALA A 1064 14.28 -0.56 -8.03
C ALA A 1064 13.53 -1.51 -7.06
N ILE A 1065 14.08 -1.74 -5.87
CA ILE A 1065 13.47 -2.55 -4.81
C ILE A 1065 12.12 -1.96 -4.35
N GLN A 1066 12.03 -0.64 -4.21
CA GLN A 1066 10.80 0.06 -3.81
C GLN A 1066 9.70 -0.02 -4.89
N THR A 1067 10.06 0.05 -6.17
CA THR A 1067 9.09 0.07 -7.29
C THR A 1067 8.61 -1.31 -7.74
N ALA A 1068 9.38 -2.38 -7.50
CA ALA A 1068 9.04 -3.72 -7.94
C ALA A 1068 7.87 -4.39 -7.17
N LYS A 1069 7.17 -5.32 -7.84
CA LYS A 1069 6.14 -6.19 -7.26
C LYS A 1069 6.72 -7.45 -6.61
N PHE A 1070 7.86 -7.95 -7.11
CA PHE A 1070 8.66 -9.01 -6.50
C PHE A 1070 10.12 -8.56 -6.36
N ILE A 1071 10.81 -9.04 -5.32
CA ILE A 1071 12.24 -8.79 -5.10
C ILE A 1071 12.91 -10.16 -4.93
N LEU A 1072 13.92 -10.45 -5.76
CA LEU A 1072 14.75 -11.65 -5.66
C LEU A 1072 15.93 -11.34 -4.72
N VAL A 1073 15.86 -11.76 -3.46
CA VAL A 1073 16.91 -11.47 -2.46
C VAL A 1073 18.23 -12.17 -2.83
N SER A 1074 18.15 -13.32 -3.49
CA SER A 1074 19.27 -13.94 -4.19
C SER A 1074 19.53 -13.21 -5.51
N SER A 1075 20.79 -12.92 -5.84
CA SER A 1075 21.18 -12.45 -7.17
C SER A 1075 21.14 -13.54 -8.26
N ASP A 1076 20.86 -14.80 -7.89
CA ASP A 1076 20.64 -15.94 -8.81
C ASP A 1076 19.33 -15.78 -9.61
N LEU A 1077 19.45 -15.77 -10.95
CA LEU A 1077 18.31 -15.69 -11.85
C LEU A 1077 17.43 -16.95 -11.85
N CYS A 1078 17.88 -18.11 -11.33
CA CYS A 1078 17.05 -19.32 -11.25
C CYS A 1078 15.83 -19.13 -10.33
N SER A 1079 15.90 -18.20 -9.37
CA SER A 1079 14.76 -17.76 -8.56
C SER A 1079 13.60 -17.19 -9.42
N LEU A 1080 13.88 -16.67 -10.62
CA LEU A 1080 12.85 -16.21 -11.56
C LEU A 1080 12.04 -17.37 -12.15
N LEU A 1081 12.68 -18.50 -12.48
CA LEU A 1081 11.97 -19.71 -12.91
C LEU A 1081 11.05 -20.19 -11.79
N THR A 1082 11.61 -20.32 -10.57
CA THR A 1082 10.88 -20.70 -9.35
C THR A 1082 9.68 -19.80 -9.09
N LEU A 1083 9.82 -18.47 -9.25
CA LEU A 1083 8.72 -17.52 -9.15
C LEU A 1083 7.60 -17.79 -10.17
N THR A 1084 7.94 -18.01 -11.45
CA THR A 1084 6.90 -18.25 -12.48
C THR A 1084 6.13 -19.55 -12.25
N ASP A 1085 6.81 -20.64 -11.85
CA ASP A 1085 6.17 -21.90 -11.53
C ASP A 1085 5.36 -21.83 -10.22
N LEU A 1086 5.88 -21.15 -9.19
CA LEU A 1086 5.18 -20.93 -7.92
C LEU A 1086 3.89 -20.11 -8.12
N ALA A 1087 3.94 -19.03 -8.89
CA ALA A 1087 2.76 -18.24 -9.22
C ALA A 1087 1.71 -19.09 -9.99
N CYS A 1088 2.15 -19.90 -10.95
CA CYS A 1088 1.29 -20.86 -11.64
C CYS A 1088 0.70 -21.92 -10.70
N ALA A 1089 1.45 -22.41 -9.72
CA ALA A 1089 1.01 -23.39 -8.74
C ALA A 1089 0.00 -22.80 -7.74
N VAL A 1090 0.27 -21.62 -7.19
CA VAL A 1090 -0.63 -20.88 -6.27
C VAL A 1090 -1.96 -20.62 -6.96
N VAL A 1091 -1.96 -20.03 -8.16
CA VAL A 1091 -3.21 -19.70 -8.87
C VAL A 1091 -3.96 -20.96 -9.34
N ARG A 1092 -3.26 -22.05 -9.64
CA ARG A 1092 -3.88 -23.37 -9.89
C ARG A 1092 -4.54 -23.92 -8.62
N ARG A 1093 -3.91 -23.77 -7.44
CA ARG A 1093 -4.47 -24.19 -6.15
C ARG A 1093 -5.67 -23.35 -5.74
N ILE A 1094 -5.64 -22.03 -5.94
CA ILE A 1094 -6.78 -21.13 -5.74
C ILE A 1094 -8.00 -21.62 -6.57
N LYS A 1095 -7.80 -21.87 -7.87
CA LYS A 1095 -8.86 -22.36 -8.77
C LYS A 1095 -9.39 -23.74 -8.36
N PHE A 1096 -8.51 -24.64 -7.92
CA PHE A 1096 -8.89 -25.96 -7.41
C PHE A 1096 -9.70 -25.89 -6.12
N ASN A 1097 -9.30 -25.05 -5.17
CA ASN A 1097 -10.02 -24.81 -3.91
C ASN A 1097 -11.44 -24.26 -4.17
N PHE A 1098 -11.58 -23.27 -5.05
CA PHE A 1098 -12.89 -22.75 -5.47
C PHE A 1098 -13.75 -23.82 -6.16
N LEU A 1099 -13.17 -24.61 -7.08
CA LEU A 1099 -13.89 -25.65 -7.79
C LEU A 1099 -14.49 -26.68 -6.82
N TRP A 1100 -13.71 -27.17 -5.85
CA TRP A 1100 -14.21 -28.13 -4.86
C TRP A 1100 -15.28 -27.55 -3.93
N ALA A 1101 -15.11 -26.31 -3.46
CA ALA A 1101 -16.11 -25.63 -2.64
C ALA A 1101 -17.44 -25.44 -3.39
N CYS A 1102 -17.39 -25.10 -4.68
CA CYS A 1102 -18.58 -25.00 -5.53
C CYS A 1102 -19.19 -26.37 -5.84
N VAL A 1103 -18.40 -27.39 -6.19
CA VAL A 1103 -18.90 -28.74 -6.54
C VAL A 1103 -19.64 -29.38 -5.38
N PHE A 1104 -19.12 -29.27 -4.15
CA PHE A 1104 -19.81 -29.78 -2.96
C PHE A 1104 -21.19 -29.12 -2.80
N ASN A 1105 -21.25 -27.79 -2.82
CA ASN A 1105 -22.50 -27.04 -2.66
C ASN A 1105 -23.50 -27.32 -3.81
N VAL A 1106 -23.03 -27.40 -5.06
CA VAL A 1106 -23.88 -27.67 -6.24
C VAL A 1106 -24.50 -29.07 -6.22
N ILE A 1107 -23.82 -30.07 -5.65
CA ILE A 1107 -24.37 -31.43 -5.50
C ILE A 1107 -25.26 -31.54 -4.26
N ALA A 1108 -24.83 -30.97 -3.13
CA ALA A 1108 -25.50 -31.15 -1.85
C ALA A 1108 -26.77 -30.30 -1.69
N ILE A 1109 -26.85 -29.11 -2.30
CA ILE A 1109 -28.04 -28.24 -2.21
C ILE A 1109 -29.28 -28.90 -2.85
N PRO A 1110 -29.24 -29.49 -4.06
CA PRO A 1110 -30.35 -30.27 -4.60
C PRO A 1110 -30.75 -31.47 -3.72
N LEU A 1111 -29.78 -32.17 -3.11
CA LEU A 1111 -30.05 -33.28 -2.19
C LEU A 1111 -30.69 -32.82 -0.87
N ALA A 1112 -30.42 -31.59 -0.43
CA ALA A 1112 -31.09 -30.98 0.72
C ALA A 1112 -32.51 -30.48 0.40
N ALA A 1113 -32.75 -30.06 -0.84
CA ALA A 1113 -34.06 -29.59 -1.30
C ALA A 1113 -35.02 -30.73 -1.72
N VAL A 1114 -34.48 -31.87 -2.18
CA VAL A 1114 -35.24 -33.00 -2.72
C VAL A 1114 -35.00 -34.27 -1.90
N ARG A 1115 -36.06 -34.75 -1.24
CA ARG A 1115 -36.05 -36.03 -0.52
C ARG A 1115 -35.93 -37.22 -1.49
N TYR A 1116 -34.75 -37.80 -1.57
CA TYR A 1116 -34.58 -39.18 -2.05
C TYR A 1116 -35.12 -40.18 -1.01
N ARG A 1117 -35.47 -41.39 -1.48
CA ARG A 1117 -36.16 -42.44 -0.72
C ARG A 1117 -35.37 -43.74 -0.78
#